data_AF-A0A7S2RYU0-F1
#
_entry.id   AF-A0A7S2RYU0-F1
#
_cell.length_a   1.000
_cell.length_b   1.000
_cell.length_c   1.000
_cell.angle_alpha   90.00
_cell.angle_beta   90.00
_cell.angle_gamma   90.00
#
_symmetry.space_group_name_H-M   'P 1'
#
loop_
_entity.id
_entity.type
_entity.pdbx_description
1 polymer ?
#
loop_
_entity_poly.entity_id
_entity_poly.type
_entity_poly.pdbx_seq_one_letter_code
_entity_poly.pdbx_strand_id
1 'polypeptide(L)'
;MAMMPSMKRLLVGTLLLSSLACLGHAVGPKFPNNAFSHCSYHGHLNVKDHSCICQSGWTGPDCSLRLCPSGVAWVDYPSAQDEAHESFVECSNMGYCDRETGICTCREGFEGPGCEYMSCPLVDGVPCGGRGQCLSLRQAGSSWDGQALTRPNAPYTDPWDADKIFGCVCDMGFTGYDCSERQCPSGDDPLTTGQQNEKLQLVCSADGGSFTLSFRGYTTEPIPYDAGYGIMERHLEDLPSVGDVQVTMTSYANGACGSGNTITIEFLSEFGALPALYADGTLLTGSNAEIWIESVYTITCDAGVDSGRVYLIYDDEISSASLAFDGDAAAVEASLDALSTLGTNNDFGTSTVHTVSMDQGSLCSGSNTATTEITIRSAYGNLYDLDLVNSLRISSTGARGNITVTSLKGTKENAECSNHGYCDPTSGTCRCDQLYNADSARFQYRWSSSDGYNRLGNRGDCGYEHVQPESCPVGSNGEVCSDHGRCDYSTYSCTCYDGYFGTSCDLRHCPTGKAWFEEPTAANTAHGQVECSNRGTCDTLTGQCVCDFRFSGPACEHLFCATAVQGEECSGHGRCLPLWRLAELGDTNGDATTFSYGSADANMNSVWEREALHGCHCDTRDHKQVANGPTSYISGVEVSNPMVGGWTGYDCSRRWCPTGDDPHSDGSFEVQLIYCTSTSGTFQLTFRRQTTTALSVAASASSIEAALEALGTVGDVGVSFTGALTQACDSGGGSVGGIQVTFYSELGDVPIISTTPAFVVMEVTNGNKEDAECSNRGICDYATGECQCMPGYSSSNGNNSVGIRRDCGLIDPYGLTSNPYYP
;
A
#
# COMPACT_ATOMS: atom_id res chain seq x y z
N MET A 1 -11.82 55.36 -20.22
CA MET A 1 -12.09 56.27 -19.09
C MET A 1 -11.66 55.54 -17.83
N ALA A 2 -10.75 55.97 -16.97
CA ALA A 2 -9.95 57.19 -16.81
C ALA A 2 -8.67 56.76 -16.05
N MET A 3 -7.48 57.05 -16.57
CA MET A 3 -6.56 58.15 -16.19
C MET A 3 -5.58 57.82 -15.04
N MET A 4 -4.29 57.89 -15.40
CA MET A 4 -3.09 57.97 -14.54
C MET A 4 -3.11 59.22 -13.63
N PRO A 5 -2.18 59.35 -12.67
CA PRO A 5 -0.89 60.06 -12.90
C PRO A 5 0.28 59.46 -12.07
N SER A 6 1.56 59.83 -12.12
CA SER A 6 2.47 60.62 -12.96
C SER A 6 3.86 60.42 -12.35
N MET A 7 4.85 59.99 -13.15
CA MET A 7 6.28 60.04 -12.79
C MET A 7 6.76 61.49 -12.74
N LYS A 8 7.64 61.84 -11.78
CA LYS A 8 8.46 63.05 -11.80
C LYS A 8 9.95 62.69 -11.73
N ARG A 9 10.66 63.11 -12.77
CA ARG A 9 12.14 63.23 -12.84
C ARG A 9 12.61 64.46 -12.07
N LEU A 10 13.79 64.38 -11.46
CA LEU A 10 14.75 65.47 -11.15
C LEU A 10 16.02 64.78 -10.58
N LEU A 11 17.29 65.12 -10.83
CA LEU A 11 17.97 66.15 -11.62
C LEU A 11 19.44 65.68 -11.72
N VAL A 12 20.07 65.83 -12.89
CA VAL A 12 21.49 65.52 -13.16
C VAL A 12 22.38 66.65 -12.63
N GLY A 13 23.43 66.31 -11.87
CA GLY A 13 24.47 67.25 -11.44
C GLY A 13 25.85 66.62 -11.56
N THR A 14 26.55 66.95 -12.65
CA THR A 14 27.97 66.66 -12.91
C THR A 14 28.87 67.59 -12.10
N LEU A 15 29.90 67.06 -11.42
CA LEU A 15 31.10 67.86 -11.10
C LEU A 15 32.35 66.99 -10.83
N LEU A 16 33.28 67.11 -11.79
CA LEU A 16 34.74 67.11 -11.71
C LEU A 16 35.56 65.90 -11.22
N LEU A 17 36.38 65.40 -12.17
CA LEU A 17 37.65 64.72 -11.96
C LEU A 17 38.62 65.58 -11.14
N SER A 18 39.31 64.94 -10.19
CA SER A 18 40.71 65.26 -9.89
C SER A 18 41.45 63.98 -9.52
N SER A 19 42.31 63.56 -10.43
CA SER A 19 43.35 62.55 -10.26
C SER A 19 44.35 62.97 -9.18
N LEU A 20 44.58 62.12 -8.18
CA LEU A 20 45.85 62.11 -7.44
C LEU A 20 46.19 60.66 -7.08
N ALA A 21 47.19 60.12 -7.78
CA ALA A 21 47.83 58.87 -7.43
C ALA A 21 48.62 59.06 -6.13
N CYS A 22 48.48 58.11 -5.20
CA CYS A 22 49.45 57.90 -4.13
C CYS A 22 49.70 56.40 -3.98
N LEU A 23 50.97 56.06 -3.86
CA LEU A 23 51.54 54.74 -4.07
C LEU A 23 51.17 53.71 -2.98
N GLY A 24 50.95 52.49 -3.48
CA GLY A 24 51.28 51.18 -2.93
C GLY A 24 51.49 51.04 -1.43
N HIS A 25 50.57 50.33 -0.77
CA HIS A 25 50.84 49.46 0.37
C HIS A 25 50.02 48.17 0.21
N ALA A 26 50.71 47.05 0.40
CA ALA A 26 50.31 45.63 0.32
C ALA A 26 48.82 45.28 0.20
N VAL A 27 48.49 44.53 -0.86
CA VAL A 27 47.29 43.68 -0.90
C VAL A 27 47.53 42.51 0.05
N GLY A 28 46.91 42.56 1.24
CA GLY A 28 46.59 41.35 2.00
C GLY A 28 45.22 40.84 1.54
N PRO A 29 44.98 39.52 1.50
CA PRO A 29 43.69 38.98 1.11
C PRO A 29 42.65 39.40 2.15
N LYS A 30 41.64 40.16 1.73
CA LYS A 30 40.42 40.35 2.51
C LYS A 30 39.46 39.23 2.12
N PHE A 31 39.31 38.22 2.98
CA PHE A 31 37.99 37.60 3.10
C PHE A 31 37.01 38.74 3.41
N PRO A 32 35.92 38.94 2.64
CA PRO A 32 34.99 40.03 2.93
C PRO A 32 34.39 39.82 4.32
N ASN A 33 34.71 40.71 5.26
CA ASN A 33 34.31 40.68 6.67
C ASN A 33 32.79 40.88 6.92
N ASN A 34 31.92 40.54 5.99
CA ASN A 34 30.48 40.49 6.23
C ASN A 34 30.06 39.03 6.45
N ALA A 35 30.13 38.57 7.70
CA ALA A 35 29.73 37.23 8.12
C ALA A 35 28.28 36.84 7.72
N PHE A 36 27.43 37.83 7.41
CA PHE A 36 26.07 37.60 6.91
C PHE A 36 26.01 37.29 5.42
N SER A 37 26.86 37.88 4.57
CA SER A 37 26.80 37.63 3.12
C SER A 37 27.41 36.29 2.72
N HIS A 38 28.25 35.71 3.58
CA HIS A 38 28.90 34.41 3.35
C HIS A 38 27.96 33.22 3.55
N CYS A 39 26.95 33.38 4.41
CA CYS A 39 25.90 32.38 4.64
C CYS A 39 24.58 32.83 4.01
N SER A 40 24.69 33.44 2.82
CA SER A 40 23.56 33.89 1.98
C SER A 40 22.50 34.73 2.71
N TYR A 41 22.89 35.45 3.77
CA TYR A 41 22.00 36.18 4.69
C TYR A 41 20.94 35.33 5.42
N HIS A 42 21.05 34.00 5.32
CA HIS A 42 20.15 33.01 5.89
C HIS A 42 20.81 32.13 6.95
N GLY A 43 22.01 32.52 7.38
CA GLY A 43 22.74 31.84 8.43
C GLY A 43 23.80 32.73 9.07
N HIS A 44 24.55 32.14 9.97
CA HIS A 44 25.71 32.77 10.60
C HIS A 44 26.94 31.90 10.43
N LEU A 45 28.07 32.54 10.12
CA LEU A 45 29.35 31.85 9.95
C LEU A 45 29.88 31.34 11.30
N ASN A 46 30.19 30.05 11.37
CA ASN A 46 31.03 29.48 12.41
C ASN A 46 32.49 29.83 12.12
N VAL A 47 33.07 30.66 12.97
CA VAL A 47 34.44 31.18 12.78
C VAL A 47 35.55 30.16 13.01
N LYS A 48 35.23 28.96 13.51
CA LYS A 48 36.24 27.92 13.77
C LYS A 48 36.52 27.08 12.53
N ASP A 49 35.46 26.63 11.85
CA ASP A 49 35.53 25.73 10.71
C ASP A 49 35.06 26.38 9.39
N HIS A 50 34.64 27.66 9.44
CA HIS A 50 34.10 28.41 8.31
C HIS A 50 32.82 27.82 7.70
N SER A 51 32.11 26.96 8.45
CA SER A 51 30.79 26.45 8.07
C SER A 51 29.68 27.46 8.36
N CYS A 52 28.54 27.34 7.67
CA CYS A 52 27.37 28.16 7.95
C CYS A 52 26.35 27.41 8.81
N ILE A 53 25.92 28.04 9.91
CA ILE A 53 24.80 27.56 10.73
C ILE A 53 23.52 28.21 10.19
N CYS A 54 22.68 27.41 9.54
CA CYS A 54 21.51 27.92 8.85
C CYS A 54 20.34 28.21 9.79
N GLN A 55 19.59 29.25 9.43
CA GLN A 55 18.30 29.55 10.06
C GLN A 55 17.27 28.49 9.66
N SER A 56 16.21 28.35 10.46
CA SER A 56 15.11 27.42 10.16
C SER A 56 14.55 27.63 8.74
N GLY A 57 14.34 26.53 8.02
CA GLY A 57 13.88 26.52 6.63
C GLY A 57 14.98 26.72 5.57
N TRP A 58 16.25 26.84 5.99
CA TRP A 58 17.41 26.90 5.11
C TRP A 58 18.41 25.80 5.46
N THR A 59 19.14 25.33 4.44
CA THR A 59 20.12 24.25 4.51
C THR A 59 21.22 24.50 3.47
N GLY A 60 22.14 23.54 3.36
CA GLY A 60 23.28 23.61 2.48
C GLY A 60 24.45 24.40 3.08
N PRO A 61 25.63 24.30 2.46
CA PRO A 61 26.88 24.74 3.08
C PRO A 61 27.01 26.27 3.26
N ASP A 62 26.24 27.07 2.52
CA ASP A 62 26.17 28.53 2.65
C ASP A 62 24.75 29.04 2.98
N CYS A 63 23.85 28.15 3.39
CA CYS A 63 22.45 28.45 3.68
C CYS A 63 21.67 29.08 2.51
N SER A 64 22.10 28.87 1.26
CA SER A 64 21.37 29.33 0.07
C SER A 64 20.22 28.40 -0.33
N LEU A 65 20.18 27.17 0.21
CA LEU A 65 19.21 26.15 -0.19
C LEU A 65 18.07 26.08 0.81
N ARG A 66 16.86 25.77 0.33
CA ARG A 66 15.69 25.52 1.18
C ARG A 66 15.66 24.08 1.66
N LEU A 67 15.22 23.92 2.91
CA LEU A 67 14.85 22.62 3.46
C LEU A 67 13.45 22.24 2.97
N CYS A 68 13.28 21.05 2.41
CA CYS A 68 11.97 20.54 2.04
C CYS A 68 11.32 19.75 3.19
N PRO A 69 9.98 19.58 3.16
CA PRO A 69 9.30 18.67 4.06
C PRO A 69 9.81 17.23 3.92
N SER A 70 9.77 16.52 5.04
CA SER A 70 10.05 15.09 5.08
C SER A 70 8.81 14.34 5.53
N GLY A 71 8.66 13.11 5.04
CA GLY A 71 7.61 12.19 5.43
C GLY A 71 8.18 10.79 5.65
N VAL A 72 7.30 9.82 5.88
CA VAL A 72 7.69 8.41 5.92
C VAL A 72 8.00 7.95 4.50
N ALA A 73 9.11 7.26 4.27
CA ALA A 73 9.49 6.82 2.92
C ALA A 73 8.48 5.84 2.30
N TRP A 74 8.25 5.98 0.99
CA TRP A 74 7.51 4.96 0.22
C TRP A 74 8.36 3.74 -0.06
N VAL A 75 9.61 3.97 -0.46
CA VAL A 75 10.60 2.93 -0.74
C VAL A 75 11.96 3.37 -0.22
N ASP A 76 12.62 2.47 0.51
CA ASP A 76 13.97 2.62 1.02
C ASP A 76 14.63 1.24 1.21
N TYR A 77 15.94 1.27 1.50
CA TYR A 77 16.63 0.08 1.99
C TYR A 77 16.28 -0.12 3.46
N PRO A 78 16.13 -1.37 3.93
CA PRO A 78 15.80 -1.63 5.31
C PRO A 78 16.90 -1.13 6.25
N SER A 79 16.50 -0.47 7.34
CA SER A 79 17.40 0.00 8.39
C SER A 79 17.67 -1.08 9.45
N ALA A 80 16.78 -2.06 9.56
CA ALA A 80 16.94 -3.28 10.36
C ALA A 80 16.16 -4.45 9.76
N GLN A 81 16.21 -5.62 10.41
CA GLN A 81 15.43 -6.79 10.00
C GLN A 81 13.93 -6.46 9.99
N ASP A 82 13.29 -6.57 8.83
CA ASP A 82 11.88 -6.25 8.59
C ASP A 82 11.47 -4.80 8.95
N GLU A 83 12.43 -3.88 9.01
CA GLU A 83 12.20 -2.46 9.27
C GLU A 83 12.57 -1.64 8.03
N ALA A 84 11.54 -1.14 7.34
CA ALA A 84 11.63 -0.20 6.22
C ALA A 84 10.72 1.00 6.52
N HIS A 85 10.58 1.92 5.56
CA HIS A 85 9.76 3.13 5.69
C HIS A 85 10.29 4.09 6.77
N GLU A 86 11.56 4.47 6.66
CA GLU A 86 12.21 5.42 7.54
C GLU A 86 11.35 6.68 7.70
N SER A 87 11.15 7.07 8.96
CA SER A 87 10.41 8.28 9.31
C SER A 87 11.32 9.48 9.09
N PHE A 88 10.85 10.53 8.40
CA PHE A 88 11.60 11.77 8.10
C PHE A 88 12.56 11.72 6.90
N VAL A 89 12.15 11.06 5.82
CA VAL A 89 12.84 11.12 4.53
C VAL A 89 12.33 12.31 3.70
N GLU A 90 13.25 13.14 3.19
CA GLU A 90 12.93 14.31 2.37
C GLU A 90 12.11 13.89 1.14
N CYS A 91 10.95 14.55 0.97
CA CYS A 91 9.99 14.22 -0.08
C CYS A 91 9.61 12.71 -0.13
N SER A 92 9.65 12.00 1.01
CA SER A 92 9.23 10.60 1.17
C SER A 92 9.86 9.61 0.17
N ASN A 93 11.03 9.92 -0.39
CA ASN A 93 11.62 9.18 -1.52
C ASN A 93 10.65 9.02 -2.71
N MET A 94 9.71 9.94 -2.88
CA MET A 94 8.68 9.92 -3.93
C MET A 94 8.51 11.27 -4.60
N GLY A 95 9.61 12.02 -4.66
CA GLY A 95 9.65 13.32 -5.27
C GLY A 95 11.01 13.97 -5.10
N TYR A 96 11.12 15.18 -5.61
CA TYR A 96 12.35 15.95 -5.64
C TYR A 96 12.15 17.30 -4.97
N CYS A 97 13.02 17.61 -4.01
CA CYS A 97 13.06 18.92 -3.39
C CYS A 97 13.52 19.98 -4.40
N ASP A 98 12.69 21.00 -4.62
CA ASP A 98 13.11 22.26 -5.23
C ASP A 98 13.81 23.10 -4.15
N ARG A 99 15.13 23.21 -4.28
CA ARG A 99 15.99 23.91 -3.31
C ARG A 99 15.82 25.43 -3.32
N GLU A 100 15.17 26.02 -4.31
CA GLU A 100 14.88 27.46 -4.32
C GLU A 100 13.63 27.77 -3.51
N THR A 101 12.59 26.94 -3.65
CA THR A 101 11.28 27.17 -3.04
C THR A 101 11.07 26.42 -1.72
N GLY A 102 11.75 25.29 -1.52
CA GLY A 102 11.53 24.40 -0.37
C GLY A 102 10.29 23.53 -0.51
N ILE A 103 9.81 23.33 -1.74
CA ILE A 103 8.60 22.54 -2.05
C ILE A 103 9.04 21.25 -2.73
N CYS A 104 8.46 20.12 -2.30
CA CYS A 104 8.64 18.85 -2.99
C CYS A 104 7.84 18.82 -4.30
N THR A 105 8.53 18.52 -5.40
CA THR A 105 7.90 18.18 -6.68
C THR A 105 7.66 16.68 -6.68
N CYS A 106 6.41 16.28 -6.46
CA CYS A 106 6.05 14.87 -6.31
C CYS A 106 6.01 14.13 -7.64
N ARG A 107 6.28 12.82 -7.57
CA ARG A 107 5.98 11.89 -8.65
C ARG A 107 4.49 11.99 -8.99
N GLU A 108 4.15 11.89 -10.27
CA GLU A 108 2.76 11.89 -10.72
C GLU A 108 1.92 10.83 -9.97
N GLY A 109 0.77 11.26 -9.45
CA GLY A 109 -0.12 10.45 -8.62
C GLY A 109 0.29 10.31 -7.16
N PHE A 110 1.28 11.08 -6.71
CA PHE A 110 1.60 11.30 -5.31
C PHE A 110 1.45 12.78 -4.97
N GLU A 111 1.02 13.07 -3.75
CA GLU A 111 0.77 14.41 -3.26
C GLU A 111 1.10 14.54 -1.77
N GLY A 112 0.81 15.72 -1.22
CA GLY A 112 1.20 16.11 0.13
C GLY A 112 2.47 16.98 0.12
N PRO A 113 2.73 17.74 1.21
CA PRO A 113 3.89 18.62 1.31
C PRO A 113 5.24 17.90 1.10
N GLY A 114 5.32 16.62 1.46
CA GLY A 114 6.48 15.74 1.33
C GLY A 114 6.25 14.55 0.39
N CYS A 115 5.25 14.58 -0.50
CA CYS A 115 4.91 13.47 -1.40
C CYS A 115 4.56 12.16 -0.67
N GLU A 116 4.02 12.29 0.54
CA GLU A 116 3.73 11.19 1.45
C GLU A 116 2.40 10.49 1.13
N TYR A 117 1.55 11.04 0.25
CA TYR A 117 0.24 10.47 -0.05
C TYR A 117 0.18 9.96 -1.49
N MET A 118 -0.35 8.75 -1.69
CA MET A 118 -0.76 8.28 -3.00
C MET A 118 -2.15 8.85 -3.26
N SER A 119 -2.27 9.70 -4.27
CA SER A 119 -3.54 10.34 -4.62
C SER A 119 -4.57 9.32 -5.11
N CYS A 120 -5.84 9.63 -4.85
CA CYS A 120 -6.94 8.89 -5.43
C CYS A 120 -6.85 8.84 -6.96
N PRO A 121 -7.36 7.75 -7.57
CA PRO A 121 -7.55 7.68 -9.02
C PRO A 121 -8.25 8.91 -9.59
N LEU A 122 -7.81 9.33 -10.77
CA LEU A 122 -8.37 10.46 -11.48
C LEU A 122 -9.09 9.97 -12.73
N VAL A 123 -10.33 10.40 -12.91
CA VAL A 123 -11.09 10.22 -14.15
C VAL A 123 -11.27 11.60 -14.76
N ASP A 124 -10.71 11.82 -15.95
CA ASP A 124 -10.67 13.14 -16.62
C ASP A 124 -10.10 14.27 -15.73
N GLY A 125 -9.13 13.94 -14.88
CA GLY A 125 -8.47 14.87 -13.95
C GLY A 125 -9.27 15.17 -12.66
N VAL A 126 -10.39 14.48 -12.43
CA VAL A 126 -11.21 14.63 -11.23
C VAL A 126 -11.04 13.40 -10.34
N PRO A 127 -10.69 13.55 -9.04
CA PRO A 127 -10.66 12.44 -8.09
C PRO A 127 -11.97 11.65 -8.09
N CYS A 128 -11.87 10.34 -8.25
CA CYS A 128 -13.02 9.42 -8.29
C CYS A 128 -14.10 9.81 -9.31
N GLY A 129 -13.72 10.53 -10.37
CA GLY A 129 -14.63 11.09 -11.37
C GLY A 129 -15.70 12.04 -10.83
N GLY A 130 -15.56 12.51 -9.58
CA GLY A 130 -16.59 13.26 -8.86
C GLY A 130 -17.84 12.42 -8.52
N ARG A 131 -17.69 11.09 -8.46
CA ARG A 131 -18.74 10.09 -8.21
C ARG A 131 -18.37 9.15 -7.07
N GLY A 132 -17.59 9.68 -6.13
CA GLY A 132 -17.13 8.94 -4.97
C GLY A 132 -16.32 9.84 -4.05
N GLN A 133 -16.07 9.33 -2.87
CA GLN A 133 -15.25 9.96 -1.84
C GLN A 133 -13.82 9.43 -1.94
N CYS A 134 -12.86 10.36 -1.89
CA CYS A 134 -11.45 10.02 -1.80
C CYS A 134 -11.06 9.87 -0.32
N LEU A 135 -10.83 8.64 0.12
CA LEU A 135 -10.54 8.31 1.52
C LEU A 135 -9.20 7.58 1.63
N SER A 136 -8.50 7.78 2.75
CA SER A 136 -7.39 6.92 3.16
C SER A 136 -7.90 5.60 3.75
N LEU A 137 -7.04 4.58 3.87
CA LEU A 137 -7.41 3.32 4.54
C LEU A 137 -7.87 3.54 5.99
N ARG A 138 -7.24 4.48 6.72
CA ARG A 138 -7.70 4.88 8.07
C ARG A 138 -9.12 5.43 8.04
N GLN A 139 -9.40 6.32 7.10
CA GLN A 139 -10.71 6.93 6.96
C GLN A 139 -11.76 5.88 6.54
N ALA A 140 -11.43 4.99 5.60
CA ALA A 140 -12.30 3.89 5.19
C ALA A 140 -12.65 2.97 6.37
N GLY A 141 -11.66 2.53 7.16
CA GLY A 141 -11.90 1.67 8.33
C GLY A 141 -12.61 2.31 9.52
N SER A 142 -12.78 3.64 9.51
CA SER A 142 -13.51 4.38 10.55
C SER A 142 -14.80 5.05 10.04
N SER A 143 -15.11 4.86 8.76
CA SER A 143 -16.32 5.37 8.13
C SER A 143 -17.29 4.22 7.87
N TRP A 144 -18.58 4.53 7.91
CA TRP A 144 -19.62 3.59 7.57
C TRP A 144 -20.65 4.29 6.72
N ASP A 145 -20.87 3.76 5.52
CA ASP A 145 -21.96 4.17 4.66
C ASP A 145 -22.96 3.03 4.45
N GLY A 146 -22.73 1.83 4.99
CA GLY A 146 -23.62 0.68 4.83
C GLY A 146 -23.84 0.24 3.38
N GLN A 147 -23.03 0.73 2.43
CA GLN A 147 -23.09 0.43 1.00
C GLN A 147 -21.73 -0.08 0.52
N ALA A 148 -20.73 0.79 0.42
CA ALA A 148 -19.37 0.47 0.00
C ALA A 148 -18.44 0.25 1.21
N LEU A 149 -18.77 0.85 2.35
CA LEU A 149 -18.16 0.65 3.66
C LEU A 149 -19.20 0.06 4.61
N THR A 150 -19.20 -1.26 4.71
CA THR A 150 -20.22 -2.06 5.39
C THR A 150 -19.89 -2.34 6.87
N ARG A 151 -18.63 -2.20 7.28
CA ARG A 151 -18.11 -2.53 8.62
C ARG A 151 -17.85 -1.26 9.44
N PRO A 152 -18.74 -0.91 10.38
CA PRO A 152 -18.63 0.36 11.10
C PRO A 152 -17.48 0.44 12.11
N ASN A 153 -16.82 -0.69 12.43
CA ASN A 153 -15.76 -0.75 13.43
C ASN A 153 -14.59 -1.66 13.00
N ALA A 154 -13.99 -1.39 11.84
CA ALA A 154 -12.77 -2.04 11.36
C ALA A 154 -11.58 -1.05 11.32
N PRO A 155 -11.11 -0.55 12.48
CA PRO A 155 -10.13 0.54 12.53
C PRO A 155 -8.80 0.11 11.90
N TYR A 156 -8.28 0.93 10.97
CA TYR A 156 -7.00 0.72 10.33
C TYR A 156 -6.04 1.85 10.76
N THR A 157 -5.42 1.71 11.93
CA THR A 157 -4.72 2.80 12.60
C THR A 157 -3.21 2.64 12.74
N ASP A 158 -2.76 1.40 12.89
CA ASP A 158 -1.38 1.07 13.25
C ASP A 158 -0.46 0.84 12.03
N PRO A 159 -0.93 0.26 10.91
CA PRO A 159 -0.11 0.10 9.71
C PRO A 159 0.41 1.42 9.17
N TRP A 160 1.64 1.41 8.64
CA TRP A 160 2.34 2.61 8.16
C TRP A 160 1.62 3.29 6.99
N ASP A 161 0.84 2.53 6.24
CA ASP A 161 0.13 2.93 5.04
C ASP A 161 -1.29 3.46 5.30
N ALA A 162 -1.74 3.45 6.56
CA ALA A 162 -3.07 3.85 6.98
C ALA A 162 -3.47 5.25 6.49
N ASP A 163 -2.52 6.19 6.47
CA ASP A 163 -2.71 7.56 5.95
C ASP A 163 -1.93 7.82 4.66
N LYS A 164 -1.32 6.80 4.07
CA LYS A 164 -0.50 6.91 2.85
C LYS A 164 -1.29 6.60 1.60
N ILE A 165 -2.13 5.56 1.65
CA ILE A 165 -2.85 5.07 0.49
C ILE A 165 -4.27 5.60 0.50
N PHE A 166 -4.63 6.28 -0.59
CA PHE A 166 -5.98 6.73 -0.83
C PHE A 166 -6.62 5.94 -1.98
N GLY A 167 -7.93 5.78 -1.89
CA GLY A 167 -8.75 5.21 -2.95
C GLY A 167 -10.16 5.76 -2.94
N CYS A 168 -10.94 5.29 -3.89
CA CYS A 168 -12.28 5.80 -4.13
C CYS A 168 -13.33 4.89 -3.48
N VAL A 169 -14.19 5.49 -2.67
CA VAL A 169 -15.43 4.88 -2.18
C VAL A 169 -16.56 5.44 -3.03
N CYS A 170 -17.14 4.62 -3.88
CA CYS A 170 -18.05 5.09 -4.94
C CYS A 170 -19.45 5.42 -4.44
N ASP A 171 -20.03 6.48 -5.00
CA ASP A 171 -21.41 6.84 -4.78
C ASP A 171 -22.35 5.74 -5.33
N MET A 172 -23.56 5.65 -4.80
CA MET A 172 -24.57 4.70 -5.25
C MET A 172 -24.76 4.71 -6.78
N GLY A 173 -24.70 3.53 -7.39
CA GLY A 173 -24.83 3.33 -8.84
C GLY A 173 -23.50 3.43 -9.60
N PHE A 174 -22.39 3.72 -8.93
CA PHE A 174 -21.04 3.68 -9.48
C PHE A 174 -20.19 2.60 -8.79
N THR A 175 -19.25 2.04 -9.53
CA THR A 175 -18.35 0.97 -9.08
C THR A 175 -17.01 1.09 -9.80
N GLY A 176 -16.12 0.14 -9.55
CA GLY A 176 -14.75 0.14 -10.04
C GLY A 176 -13.82 0.96 -9.16
N TYR A 177 -12.51 0.80 -9.37
CA TYR A 177 -11.49 1.37 -8.49
C TYR A 177 -11.44 2.91 -8.49
N ASP A 178 -11.96 3.55 -9.53
CA ASP A 178 -11.97 5.00 -9.76
C ASP A 178 -13.38 5.60 -9.90
N CYS A 179 -14.42 4.79 -9.66
CA CYS A 179 -15.84 5.15 -9.80
C CYS A 179 -16.27 5.57 -11.21
N SER A 180 -15.53 5.15 -12.24
CA SER A 180 -15.90 5.40 -13.64
C SER A 180 -16.96 4.44 -14.17
N GLU A 181 -17.06 3.24 -13.60
CA GLU A 181 -18.01 2.20 -14.01
C GLU A 181 -19.37 2.38 -13.34
N ARG A 182 -20.42 1.94 -14.01
CA ARG A 182 -21.79 1.95 -13.51
C ARG A 182 -22.20 0.57 -13.05
N GLN A 183 -22.79 0.51 -11.87
CA GLN A 183 -23.40 -0.71 -11.37
C GLN A 183 -24.64 -1.06 -12.21
N CYS A 184 -24.70 -2.31 -12.70
CA CYS A 184 -25.88 -2.79 -13.41
C CYS A 184 -26.99 -3.23 -12.46
N PRO A 185 -28.25 -3.24 -12.93
CA PRO A 185 -29.34 -3.86 -12.20
C PRO A 185 -29.05 -5.33 -11.90
N SER A 186 -29.31 -5.71 -10.66
CA SER A 186 -29.27 -7.11 -10.22
C SER A 186 -30.68 -7.60 -9.91
N GLY A 187 -30.86 -8.92 -9.95
CA GLY A 187 -32.15 -9.55 -9.70
C GLY A 187 -32.03 -11.04 -9.39
N ASP A 188 -33.17 -11.61 -9.06
CA ASP A 188 -33.35 -13.05 -8.84
C ASP A 188 -33.26 -13.81 -10.16
N ASP A 189 -32.69 -15.01 -10.15
CA ASP A 189 -32.77 -15.90 -11.30
C ASP A 189 -34.18 -16.54 -11.31
N PRO A 190 -35.02 -16.32 -12.34
CA PRO A 190 -36.38 -16.86 -12.36
C PRO A 190 -36.46 -18.40 -12.35
N LEU A 191 -35.34 -19.11 -12.54
CA LEU A 191 -35.25 -20.57 -12.55
C LEU A 191 -34.98 -21.17 -11.16
N THR A 192 -34.58 -20.37 -10.18
CA THR A 192 -34.44 -20.81 -8.79
C THR A 192 -35.79 -20.70 -8.06
N THR A 193 -36.04 -21.61 -7.11
CA THR A 193 -37.33 -21.67 -6.39
C THR A 193 -37.12 -21.99 -4.93
N GLY A 194 -38.08 -21.60 -4.08
CA GLY A 194 -38.06 -21.91 -2.65
C GLY A 194 -37.22 -20.93 -1.79
N GLN A 195 -36.67 -19.90 -2.41
CA GLN A 195 -35.91 -18.86 -1.71
C GLN A 195 -36.82 -17.91 -0.94
N GLN A 196 -36.22 -17.12 -0.07
CA GLN A 196 -36.88 -16.17 0.81
C GLN A 196 -36.28 -14.77 0.63
N ASN A 197 -37.13 -13.76 0.84
CA ASN A 197 -36.70 -12.37 0.96
C ASN A 197 -35.93 -12.14 2.26
N GLU A 198 -35.08 -11.12 2.29
CA GLU A 198 -34.41 -10.66 3.52
C GLU A 198 -35.43 -10.10 4.51
N LYS A 199 -35.30 -10.47 5.79
CA LYS A 199 -36.14 -9.95 6.87
C LYS A 199 -35.29 -9.45 8.02
N LEU A 200 -35.56 -8.22 8.45
CA LEU A 200 -34.98 -7.64 9.66
C LEU A 200 -36.02 -7.53 10.76
N GLN A 201 -35.64 -7.92 11.96
CA GLN A 201 -36.49 -7.86 13.14
C GLN A 201 -35.99 -6.76 14.08
N LEU A 202 -36.82 -5.77 14.36
CA LEU A 202 -36.51 -4.68 15.28
C LEU A 202 -37.40 -4.80 16.51
N VAL A 203 -36.84 -4.52 17.68
CA VAL A 203 -37.59 -4.43 18.93
C VAL A 203 -37.41 -3.03 19.48
N CYS A 204 -38.53 -2.33 19.67
CA CYS A 204 -38.52 -0.99 20.26
C CYS A 204 -39.40 -0.95 21.52
N SER A 205 -38.90 -0.30 22.57
CA SER A 205 -39.64 0.00 23.80
C SER A 205 -39.45 1.49 24.09
N ALA A 206 -40.52 2.27 24.17
CA ALA A 206 -40.47 3.70 24.46
C ALA A 206 -41.85 4.26 24.81
N ASP A 207 -41.88 5.33 25.59
CA ASP A 207 -43.10 6.04 26.00
C ASP A 207 -43.31 7.35 25.21
N GLY A 208 -42.31 7.77 24.42
CA GLY A 208 -42.33 9.00 23.63
C GLY A 208 -41.09 9.16 22.75
N GLY A 209 -41.03 10.22 21.95
CA GLY A 209 -39.86 10.57 21.13
C GLY A 209 -39.90 9.96 19.73
N SER A 210 -38.73 9.84 19.11
CA SER A 210 -38.56 9.31 17.76
C SER A 210 -37.24 8.55 17.63
N PHE A 211 -37.13 7.75 16.58
CA PHE A 211 -35.89 7.06 16.19
C PHE A 211 -35.66 7.22 14.68
N THR A 212 -34.47 6.93 14.20
CA THR A 212 -34.16 6.89 12.76
C THR A 212 -33.54 5.56 12.40
N LEU A 213 -33.75 5.13 11.15
CA LEU A 213 -33.11 3.96 10.57
C LEU A 213 -32.18 4.40 9.46
N SER A 214 -30.98 3.84 9.39
CA SER A 214 -30.00 4.09 8.33
C SER A 214 -29.71 2.81 7.55
N PHE A 215 -29.78 2.89 6.22
CA PHE A 215 -29.53 1.76 5.32
C PHE A 215 -28.85 2.25 4.03
N ARG A 216 -27.70 1.67 3.69
CA ARG A 216 -26.91 2.03 2.49
C ARG A 216 -26.70 3.55 2.34
N GLY A 217 -26.37 4.22 3.43
CA GLY A 217 -25.89 5.60 3.43
C GLY A 217 -27.00 6.64 3.57
N TYR A 218 -28.25 6.19 3.56
CA TYR A 218 -29.42 7.05 3.72
C TYR A 218 -30.08 6.80 5.06
N THR A 219 -30.46 7.89 5.73
CA THR A 219 -31.15 7.87 7.01
C THR A 219 -32.59 8.35 6.81
N THR A 220 -33.54 7.64 7.42
CA THR A 220 -34.95 8.03 7.36
C THR A 220 -35.14 9.39 8.03
N GLU A 221 -36.16 10.13 7.61
CA GLU A 221 -36.72 11.18 8.49
C GLU A 221 -37.13 10.56 9.86
N PRO A 222 -37.13 11.33 10.96
CA PRO A 222 -37.45 10.80 12.29
C PRO A 222 -38.80 10.08 12.33
N ILE A 223 -38.77 8.80 12.72
CA ILE A 223 -39.94 7.93 12.86
C ILE A 223 -40.49 8.08 14.28
N PRO A 224 -41.74 8.52 14.48
CA PRO A 224 -42.34 8.61 15.80
C PRO A 224 -42.39 7.26 16.53
N TYR A 225 -42.19 7.25 17.85
CA TYR A 225 -42.25 6.02 18.66
C TYR A 225 -43.58 5.26 18.55
N ASP A 226 -44.68 5.97 18.25
CA ASP A 226 -46.04 5.45 18.10
C ASP A 226 -46.46 5.27 16.62
N ALA A 227 -45.51 5.35 15.68
CA ALA A 227 -45.77 5.17 14.26
C ALA A 227 -46.40 3.80 13.96
N GLY A 228 -47.46 3.78 13.16
CA GLY A 228 -48.02 2.53 12.63
C GLY A 228 -47.18 1.96 11.48
N TYR A 229 -47.36 0.68 11.15
CA TYR A 229 -46.60 -0.01 10.10
C TYR A 229 -46.53 0.76 8.77
N GLY A 230 -47.64 1.31 8.26
CA GLY A 230 -47.64 2.04 6.98
C GLY A 230 -46.92 3.38 7.01
N ILE A 231 -46.72 3.98 8.20
CA ILE A 231 -45.85 5.16 8.33
C ILE A 231 -44.41 4.71 8.22
N MET A 232 -44.03 3.66 8.94
CA MET A 232 -42.68 3.12 8.91
C MET A 232 -42.28 2.58 7.54
N GLU A 233 -43.18 1.85 6.86
CA GLU A 233 -43.05 1.38 5.47
C GLU A 233 -42.70 2.54 4.54
N ARG A 234 -43.50 3.61 4.55
CA ARG A 234 -43.22 4.80 3.75
C ARG A 234 -41.89 5.47 4.09
N HIS A 235 -41.52 5.58 5.37
CA HIS A 235 -40.23 6.18 5.75
C HIS A 235 -39.04 5.38 5.21
N LEU A 236 -39.16 4.05 5.10
CA LEU A 236 -38.16 3.18 4.51
C LEU A 236 -38.15 3.29 2.99
N GLU A 237 -39.31 3.28 2.33
CA GLU A 237 -39.44 3.44 0.87
C GLU A 237 -39.06 4.84 0.36
N ASP A 238 -39.08 5.86 1.23
CA ASP A 238 -38.58 7.20 0.92
C ASP A 238 -37.03 7.24 0.83
N LEU A 239 -36.32 6.21 1.29
CA LEU A 239 -34.86 6.11 1.14
C LEU A 239 -34.50 5.78 -0.32
N PRO A 240 -33.57 6.52 -0.96
CA PRO A 240 -33.14 6.24 -2.33
C PRO A 240 -32.59 4.82 -2.58
N SER A 241 -32.13 4.15 -1.52
CA SER A 241 -31.55 2.81 -1.53
C SER A 241 -32.56 1.67 -1.36
N VAL A 242 -33.84 1.97 -1.17
CA VAL A 242 -34.91 1.01 -0.88
C VAL A 242 -36.01 1.17 -1.92
N GLY A 243 -36.45 0.07 -2.53
CA GLY A 243 -37.54 0.09 -3.50
C GLY A 243 -38.92 -0.15 -2.86
N ASP A 244 -39.13 -1.35 -2.32
CA ASP A 244 -40.41 -1.84 -1.79
C ASP A 244 -40.15 -2.73 -0.58
N VAL A 245 -40.84 -2.45 0.52
CA VAL A 245 -40.71 -3.20 1.78
C VAL A 245 -42.08 -3.51 2.35
N GLN A 246 -42.21 -4.67 2.98
CA GLN A 246 -43.38 -4.99 3.79
C GLN A 246 -43.05 -4.86 5.27
N VAL A 247 -43.78 -3.99 5.98
CA VAL A 247 -43.64 -3.84 7.44
C VAL A 247 -44.79 -4.53 8.17
N THR A 248 -44.46 -5.38 9.13
CA THR A 248 -45.43 -6.02 10.03
C THR A 248 -45.04 -5.80 11.50
N MET A 249 -46.03 -5.85 12.40
CA MET A 249 -45.84 -5.61 13.83
C MET A 249 -46.56 -6.68 14.65
N THR A 250 -45.97 -7.11 15.78
CA THR A 250 -46.63 -8.07 16.69
C THR A 250 -47.84 -7.46 17.40
N SER A 251 -47.83 -6.15 17.66
CA SER A 251 -48.99 -5.39 18.15
C SER A 251 -49.24 -4.12 17.33
N TYR A 252 -50.39 -4.05 16.66
CA TYR A 252 -50.83 -2.84 15.94
C TYR A 252 -51.38 -1.73 16.86
N ALA A 253 -51.66 -2.05 18.13
CA ALA A 253 -52.31 -1.14 19.06
C ALA A 253 -51.34 -0.13 19.70
N ASN A 254 -50.04 -0.42 19.67
CA ASN A 254 -49.01 0.29 20.45
C ASN A 254 -48.04 1.11 19.59
N GLY A 255 -48.25 1.18 18.26
CA GLY A 255 -47.29 1.77 17.33
C GLY A 255 -45.96 1.03 17.31
N ALA A 256 -44.89 1.67 16.84
CA ALA A 256 -43.59 1.05 16.63
C ALA A 256 -42.92 0.54 17.93
N CYS A 257 -43.08 1.24 19.05
CA CYS A 257 -42.37 0.94 20.29
C CYS A 257 -43.29 0.39 21.41
N GLY A 258 -44.11 1.23 22.03
CA GLY A 258 -44.91 0.82 23.19
C GLY A 258 -44.07 0.14 24.28
N SER A 259 -44.58 -0.98 24.83
CA SER A 259 -43.90 -1.76 25.88
C SER A 259 -42.94 -2.86 25.37
N GLY A 260 -42.36 -2.69 24.17
CA GLY A 260 -41.52 -3.72 23.53
C GLY A 260 -42.25 -4.40 22.36
N ASN A 261 -42.55 -3.64 21.31
CA ASN A 261 -43.14 -4.18 20.09
C ASN A 261 -42.05 -4.73 19.17
N THR A 262 -42.36 -5.83 18.49
CA THR A 262 -41.49 -6.42 17.48
C THR A 262 -42.00 -6.02 16.11
N ILE A 263 -41.11 -5.44 15.32
CA ILE A 263 -41.36 -4.99 13.95
C ILE A 263 -40.55 -5.88 13.02
N THR A 264 -41.20 -6.45 12.01
CA THR A 264 -40.51 -7.20 10.95
C THR A 264 -40.58 -6.39 9.67
N ILE A 265 -39.41 -6.07 9.11
CA ILE A 265 -39.24 -5.45 7.80
C ILE A 265 -38.82 -6.55 6.83
N GLU A 266 -39.61 -6.80 5.80
CA GLU A 266 -39.28 -7.72 4.70
C GLU A 266 -38.97 -6.92 3.43
N PHE A 267 -37.78 -7.11 2.87
CA PHE A 267 -37.38 -6.41 1.63
C PHE A 267 -37.94 -7.15 0.41
N LEU A 268 -38.78 -6.47 -0.37
CA LEU A 268 -39.43 -7.05 -1.55
C LEU A 268 -38.69 -6.72 -2.86
N SER A 269 -37.81 -5.73 -2.84
CA SER A 269 -37.01 -5.35 -4.01
C SER A 269 -35.52 -5.60 -3.90
N GLU A 270 -34.95 -5.50 -2.70
CA GLU A 270 -33.54 -5.76 -2.47
C GLU A 270 -33.36 -7.25 -2.15
N PHE A 271 -32.85 -8.01 -3.12
CA PHE A 271 -32.63 -9.45 -2.98
C PHE A 271 -31.26 -9.78 -2.41
N GLY A 272 -31.06 -11.05 -2.03
CA GLY A 272 -29.85 -11.54 -1.38
C GLY A 272 -29.76 -11.19 0.10
N ALA A 273 -28.63 -11.58 0.71
CA ALA A 273 -28.27 -11.12 2.04
C ALA A 273 -27.90 -9.63 1.98
N LEU A 274 -28.64 -8.78 2.69
CA LEU A 274 -28.45 -7.32 2.64
C LEU A 274 -27.39 -6.84 3.63
N PRO A 275 -26.78 -5.64 3.45
CA PRO A 275 -25.89 -5.09 4.47
C PRO A 275 -26.64 -4.73 5.75
N ALA A 276 -25.89 -4.46 6.82
CA ALA A 276 -26.46 -4.08 8.10
C ALA A 276 -27.31 -2.80 8.00
N LEU A 277 -28.47 -2.82 8.67
CA LEU A 277 -29.29 -1.64 8.93
C LEU A 277 -28.95 -1.10 10.31
N TYR A 278 -28.86 0.21 10.50
CA TYR A 278 -28.57 0.83 11.79
C TYR A 278 -29.80 1.51 12.37
N ALA A 279 -30.05 1.34 13.67
CA ALA A 279 -31.11 2.02 14.41
C ALA A 279 -30.54 3.01 15.42
N ASP A 280 -30.92 4.28 15.29
CA ASP A 280 -30.60 5.34 16.25
C ASP A 280 -31.84 5.70 17.08
N GLY A 281 -31.82 5.28 18.35
CA GLY A 281 -32.87 5.57 19.34
C GLY A 281 -32.56 6.73 20.27
N THR A 282 -31.53 7.55 20.02
CA THR A 282 -31.07 8.60 20.96
C THR A 282 -32.13 9.65 21.29
N LEU A 283 -33.16 9.81 20.45
CA LEU A 283 -34.29 10.72 20.65
C LEU A 283 -35.54 10.04 21.26
N LEU A 284 -35.47 8.74 21.58
CA LEU A 284 -36.52 8.05 22.31
C LEU A 284 -36.54 8.50 23.77
N THR A 285 -37.73 8.51 24.35
CA THR A 285 -37.96 8.92 25.74
C THR A 285 -38.85 7.91 26.45
N GLY A 286 -38.69 7.80 27.77
CA GLY A 286 -39.40 6.81 28.58
C GLY A 286 -38.47 6.16 29.58
N SER A 287 -39.06 5.35 30.46
CA SER A 287 -38.32 4.71 31.57
C SER A 287 -37.36 3.62 31.08
N ASN A 288 -37.73 2.96 29.97
CA ASN A 288 -37.02 1.86 29.33
C ASN A 288 -36.93 2.13 27.81
N ALA A 289 -36.53 3.36 27.45
CA ALA A 289 -36.41 3.78 26.05
C ALA A 289 -35.22 3.07 25.40
N GLU A 290 -35.50 2.09 24.54
CA GLU A 290 -34.49 1.31 23.82
C GLU A 290 -35.02 0.86 22.46
N ILE A 291 -34.10 0.73 21.50
CA ILE A 291 -34.35 0.13 20.21
C ILE A 291 -33.16 -0.77 19.87
N TRP A 292 -33.46 -1.99 19.43
CA TRP A 292 -32.48 -2.99 19.06
C TRP A 292 -32.92 -3.68 17.78
N ILE A 293 -31.96 -4.14 17.00
CA ILE A 293 -32.21 -5.04 15.87
C ILE A 293 -31.76 -6.44 16.29
N GLU A 294 -32.62 -7.41 16.06
CA GLU A 294 -32.43 -8.82 16.40
C GLU A 294 -32.01 -9.60 15.16
N SER A 295 -30.78 -10.13 15.19
CA SER A 295 -30.37 -11.18 14.26
C SER A 295 -30.82 -12.52 14.83
N VAL A 296 -31.71 -13.20 14.10
CA VAL A 296 -32.34 -14.45 14.54
C VAL A 296 -31.75 -15.62 13.76
N TYR A 297 -31.24 -16.62 14.48
CA TYR A 297 -30.71 -17.86 13.93
C TYR A 297 -31.51 -19.03 14.47
N THR A 298 -31.87 -19.97 13.60
CA THR A 298 -32.54 -21.21 13.99
C THR A 298 -31.65 -22.39 13.67
N ILE A 299 -31.18 -23.07 14.71
CA ILE A 299 -30.47 -24.34 14.58
C ILE A 299 -31.51 -25.47 14.59
N THR A 300 -31.53 -26.27 13.53
CA THR A 300 -32.39 -27.46 13.43
C THR A 300 -31.54 -28.72 13.43
N CYS A 301 -31.72 -29.57 14.44
CA CYS A 301 -31.07 -30.88 14.55
C CYS A 301 -32.06 -32.00 14.27
N ASP A 302 -31.71 -32.91 13.36
CA ASP A 302 -32.59 -33.99 12.92
C ASP A 302 -32.87 -35.00 14.05
N ALA A 303 -34.06 -35.60 14.01
CA ALA A 303 -34.48 -36.61 14.97
C ALA A 303 -33.52 -37.81 15.00
N GLY A 304 -33.19 -38.28 16.21
CA GLY A 304 -32.41 -39.50 16.41
C GLY A 304 -30.91 -39.26 16.60
N VAL A 305 -30.44 -38.02 16.55
CA VAL A 305 -29.07 -37.67 16.95
C VAL A 305 -28.94 -37.85 18.46
N ASP A 306 -28.01 -38.72 18.87
CA ASP A 306 -27.87 -39.18 20.26
C ASP A 306 -26.42 -39.17 20.78
N SER A 307 -25.48 -38.65 19.99
CA SER A 307 -24.08 -38.47 20.39
C SER A 307 -23.34 -37.51 19.46
N GLY A 308 -22.19 -37.00 19.94
CA GLY A 308 -21.29 -36.14 19.18
C GLY A 308 -21.12 -34.76 19.82
N ARG A 309 -20.44 -33.87 19.09
CA ARG A 309 -20.09 -32.51 19.53
C ARG A 309 -20.25 -31.50 18.42
N VAL A 310 -20.51 -30.25 18.77
CA VAL A 310 -20.68 -29.09 17.88
C VAL A 310 -19.73 -27.98 18.33
N TYR A 311 -19.13 -27.25 17.38
CA TYR A 311 -18.48 -25.97 17.60
C TYR A 311 -19.26 -24.92 16.82
N LEU A 312 -19.48 -23.75 17.41
CA LEU A 312 -20.12 -22.62 16.75
C LEU A 312 -19.04 -21.78 16.05
N ILE A 313 -19.41 -21.18 14.94
CA ILE A 313 -18.54 -20.29 14.15
C ILE A 313 -19.29 -18.97 13.94
N TYR A 314 -18.62 -17.86 14.24
CA TYR A 314 -19.13 -16.51 14.04
C TYR A 314 -17.98 -15.59 13.65
N ASP A 315 -18.13 -14.85 12.54
CA ASP A 315 -17.07 -13.99 11.99
C ASP A 315 -15.72 -14.73 11.84
N ASP A 316 -15.77 -15.91 11.21
CA ASP A 316 -14.67 -16.87 11.04
C ASP A 316 -13.98 -17.37 12.33
N GLU A 317 -14.41 -16.92 13.51
CA GLU A 317 -13.94 -17.40 14.81
C GLU A 317 -14.68 -18.69 15.20
N ILE A 318 -13.92 -19.73 15.53
CA ILE A 318 -14.47 -21.00 16.03
C ILE A 318 -14.48 -20.97 17.57
N SER A 319 -15.62 -21.33 18.17
CA SER A 319 -15.78 -21.35 19.63
C SER A 319 -14.70 -22.22 20.30
N SER A 320 -14.03 -21.69 21.32
CA SER A 320 -12.90 -22.38 21.98
C SER A 320 -13.29 -23.69 22.69
N ALA A 321 -14.56 -23.87 23.04
CA ALA A 321 -15.11 -25.08 23.65
C ALA A 321 -16.17 -25.74 22.74
N SER A 322 -16.25 -27.08 22.80
CA SER A 322 -17.29 -27.83 22.09
C SER A 322 -18.54 -28.02 22.93
N LEU A 323 -19.69 -27.82 22.29
CA LEU A 323 -21.01 -28.18 22.77
C LEU A 323 -21.22 -29.68 22.64
N ALA A 324 -21.83 -30.30 23.66
CA ALA A 324 -22.37 -31.65 23.52
C ALA A 324 -23.62 -31.64 22.64
N PHE A 325 -23.92 -32.77 21.98
CA PHE A 325 -25.13 -32.89 21.15
C PHE A 325 -26.42 -32.55 21.93
N ASP A 326 -26.47 -32.82 23.23
CA ASP A 326 -27.59 -32.57 24.13
C ASP A 326 -27.38 -31.34 25.03
N GLY A 327 -26.49 -30.41 24.63
CA GLY A 327 -26.27 -29.16 25.34
C GLY A 327 -27.57 -28.38 25.53
N ASP A 328 -27.77 -27.84 26.74
CA ASP A 328 -28.91 -27.00 27.06
C ASP A 328 -28.68 -25.53 26.62
N ALA A 329 -29.68 -24.68 26.85
CA ALA A 329 -29.60 -23.27 26.47
C ALA A 329 -28.39 -22.55 27.11
N ALA A 330 -28.09 -22.86 28.37
CA ALA A 330 -26.95 -22.26 29.08
C ALA A 330 -25.60 -22.70 28.49
N ALA A 331 -25.49 -23.94 28.03
CA ALA A 331 -24.30 -24.40 27.32
C ALA A 331 -24.11 -23.65 25.99
N VAL A 332 -25.19 -23.47 25.22
CA VAL A 332 -25.15 -22.71 23.96
C VAL A 332 -24.78 -21.25 24.20
N GLU A 333 -25.39 -20.58 25.18
CA GLU A 333 -25.04 -19.21 25.60
C GLU A 333 -23.55 -19.12 25.97
N ALA A 334 -23.04 -20.03 26.79
CA ALA A 334 -21.63 -20.03 27.18
C ALA A 334 -20.67 -20.24 26.01
N SER A 335 -21.06 -21.00 24.98
CA SER A 335 -20.26 -21.16 23.76
C SER A 335 -20.30 -19.92 22.86
N LEU A 336 -21.41 -19.18 22.83
CA LEU A 336 -21.51 -17.90 22.12
C LEU A 336 -20.69 -16.81 22.84
N ASP A 337 -20.79 -16.72 24.17
CA ASP A 337 -20.01 -15.77 25.00
C ASP A 337 -18.50 -16.02 24.93
N ALA A 338 -18.08 -17.22 24.50
CA ALA A 338 -16.69 -17.58 24.32
C ALA A 338 -16.10 -17.13 22.98
N LEU A 339 -16.92 -16.59 22.07
CA LEU A 339 -16.48 -16.01 20.78
C LEU A 339 -16.12 -14.54 21.01
N SER A 340 -14.87 -14.18 20.79
CA SER A 340 -14.37 -12.83 21.03
C SER A 340 -14.91 -11.78 20.06
N THR A 341 -15.28 -12.19 18.84
CA THR A 341 -15.95 -11.38 17.81
C THR A 341 -17.42 -11.11 18.13
N LEU A 342 -18.01 -11.80 19.10
CA LEU A 342 -19.36 -11.56 19.61
C LEU A 342 -19.26 -10.80 20.94
N GLY A 343 -19.79 -9.57 20.98
CA GLY A 343 -19.70 -8.72 22.16
C GLY A 343 -19.29 -7.29 21.81
N THR A 344 -18.33 -6.75 22.57
CA THR A 344 -17.81 -5.38 22.40
C THR A 344 -16.78 -5.24 21.28
N ASN A 345 -16.19 -6.34 20.81
CA ASN A 345 -15.20 -6.33 19.73
C ASN A 345 -15.82 -6.65 18.36
N ASN A 346 -17.15 -6.61 18.25
CA ASN A 346 -17.85 -6.86 16.99
C ASN A 346 -17.70 -5.64 16.07
N ASP A 347 -17.46 -5.90 14.78
CA ASP A 347 -17.39 -4.90 13.71
C ASP A 347 -18.66 -4.05 13.62
N PHE A 348 -19.80 -4.55 14.09
CA PHE A 348 -21.11 -3.91 14.10
C PHE A 348 -21.47 -3.33 15.48
N GLY A 349 -20.48 -2.86 16.23
CA GLY A 349 -20.66 -2.29 17.57
C GLY A 349 -21.04 -3.34 18.62
N THR A 350 -21.47 -2.92 19.81
CA THR A 350 -21.76 -3.87 20.89
C THR A 350 -22.95 -4.78 20.55
N SER A 351 -22.69 -6.09 20.46
CA SER A 351 -23.70 -7.13 20.29
C SER A 351 -23.87 -7.97 21.55
N THR A 352 -25.08 -8.43 21.86
CA THR A 352 -25.34 -9.31 23.01
C THR A 352 -26.27 -10.44 22.64
N VAL A 353 -25.98 -11.66 23.10
CA VAL A 353 -26.95 -12.77 23.06
C VAL A 353 -28.15 -12.39 23.91
N HIS A 354 -29.33 -12.32 23.29
CA HIS A 354 -30.55 -11.88 23.96
C HIS A 354 -31.38 -13.08 24.46
N THR A 355 -31.62 -14.07 23.61
CA THR A 355 -32.31 -15.31 24.00
C THR A 355 -31.70 -16.52 23.31
N VAL A 356 -31.69 -17.65 24.03
CA VAL A 356 -31.57 -19.00 23.47
C VAL A 356 -32.79 -19.80 23.88
N SER A 357 -33.66 -20.08 22.92
CA SER A 357 -34.92 -20.80 23.11
C SER A 357 -34.85 -22.17 22.46
N MET A 358 -35.14 -23.23 23.22
CA MET A 358 -35.10 -24.62 22.72
C MET A 358 -36.46 -25.28 22.90
N ASP A 359 -37.00 -25.87 21.83
CA ASP A 359 -38.30 -26.55 21.88
C ASP A 359 -38.23 -27.91 22.63
N GLN A 360 -37.09 -28.61 22.52
CA GLN A 360 -36.83 -29.88 23.21
C GLN A 360 -36.01 -29.72 24.50
N GLY A 361 -35.58 -28.49 24.83
CA GLY A 361 -34.71 -28.20 25.98
C GLY A 361 -33.24 -28.64 25.81
N SER A 362 -32.88 -29.17 24.64
CA SER A 362 -31.51 -29.54 24.26
C SER A 362 -31.28 -29.27 22.76
N LEU A 363 -30.02 -29.07 22.37
CA LEU A 363 -29.60 -28.77 21.00
C LEU A 363 -30.04 -29.85 19.99
N CYS A 364 -29.87 -31.12 20.35
CA CYS A 364 -30.38 -32.28 19.62
C CYS A 364 -31.21 -33.18 20.54
N SER A 365 -32.13 -33.94 19.95
CA SER A 365 -32.94 -34.93 20.65
C SER A 365 -32.86 -36.29 19.96
N GLY A 366 -32.70 -37.35 20.75
CA GLY A 366 -32.67 -38.72 20.25
C GLY A 366 -34.01 -39.24 19.72
N SER A 367 -35.09 -38.44 19.76
CA SER A 367 -36.44 -38.89 19.37
C SER A 367 -37.18 -37.93 18.45
N ASN A 368 -36.98 -36.63 18.59
CA ASN A 368 -37.68 -35.60 17.79
C ASN A 368 -36.65 -34.72 17.09
N THR A 369 -37.04 -34.10 15.98
CA THR A 369 -36.31 -32.94 15.46
C THR A 369 -36.31 -31.88 16.55
N ALA A 370 -35.14 -31.34 16.87
CA ALA A 370 -34.97 -30.30 17.86
C ALA A 370 -34.63 -28.98 17.15
N THR A 371 -35.17 -27.89 17.65
CA THR A 371 -34.96 -26.53 17.15
C THR A 371 -34.48 -25.64 18.29
N THR A 372 -33.41 -24.90 18.03
CA THR A 372 -32.85 -23.89 18.94
C THR A 372 -32.89 -22.54 18.22
N GLU A 373 -33.68 -21.60 18.71
CA GLU A 373 -33.71 -20.22 18.23
C GLU A 373 -32.77 -19.37 19.09
N ILE A 374 -31.84 -18.67 18.43
CA ILE A 374 -30.87 -17.78 19.04
C ILE A 374 -31.14 -16.38 18.52
N THR A 375 -31.29 -15.42 19.42
CA THR A 375 -31.40 -14.00 19.05
C THR A 375 -30.20 -13.23 19.56
N ILE A 376 -29.56 -12.46 18.69
CA ILE A 376 -28.48 -11.54 19.03
C ILE A 376 -28.97 -10.12 18.78
N ARG A 377 -28.87 -9.25 19.78
CA ARG A 377 -29.23 -7.84 19.69
C ARG A 377 -28.01 -6.97 19.43
N SER A 378 -28.16 -6.00 18.53
CA SER A 378 -27.24 -4.88 18.34
C SER A 378 -28.02 -3.65 17.88
N ALA A 379 -27.41 -2.47 17.92
CA ALA A 379 -27.93 -1.29 17.23
C ALA A 379 -27.86 -1.46 15.70
N TYR A 380 -27.04 -2.40 15.23
CA TYR A 380 -26.94 -2.83 13.83
C TYR A 380 -27.66 -4.16 13.62
N GLY A 381 -28.33 -4.29 12.48
CA GLY A 381 -29.03 -5.48 12.04
C GLY A 381 -28.21 -6.32 11.07
N ASN A 382 -28.74 -7.48 10.71
CA ASN A 382 -28.14 -8.40 9.75
C ASN A 382 -26.67 -8.74 9.99
N LEU A 383 -26.36 -9.09 11.24
CA LEU A 383 -25.00 -9.42 11.66
C LEU A 383 -24.45 -10.65 10.91
N TYR A 384 -23.19 -11.03 11.17
CA TYR A 384 -22.53 -12.19 10.57
C TYR A 384 -23.36 -13.48 10.65
N ASP A 385 -23.12 -14.40 9.72
CA ASP A 385 -23.76 -15.72 9.79
C ASP A 385 -23.24 -16.52 10.99
N LEU A 386 -24.15 -17.25 11.62
CA LEU A 386 -23.81 -18.27 12.59
C LEU A 386 -23.69 -19.59 11.85
N ASP A 387 -22.50 -20.18 11.85
CA ASP A 387 -22.25 -21.50 11.27
C ASP A 387 -21.78 -22.47 12.36
N LEU A 388 -21.59 -23.73 11.99
CA LEU A 388 -21.14 -24.77 12.90
C LEU A 388 -20.30 -25.83 12.19
N VAL A 389 -19.43 -26.46 12.97
CA VAL A 389 -18.80 -27.73 12.59
C VAL A 389 -19.12 -28.78 13.64
N ASN A 390 -19.42 -30.00 13.20
CA ASN A 390 -19.94 -31.01 14.10
C ASN A 390 -19.42 -32.43 13.84
N SER A 391 -19.59 -33.29 14.84
CA SER A 391 -19.26 -34.71 14.83
C SER A 391 -20.47 -35.58 15.20
N LEU A 392 -21.69 -35.08 14.93
CA LEU A 392 -22.94 -35.69 15.38
C LEU A 392 -23.18 -37.07 14.76
N ARG A 393 -23.83 -37.95 15.53
CA ARG A 393 -24.12 -39.33 15.14
C ARG A 393 -25.51 -39.77 15.57
N ILE A 394 -26.05 -40.71 14.79
CA ILE A 394 -27.24 -41.49 15.12
C ILE A 394 -26.76 -42.90 15.50
N SER A 395 -26.60 -43.19 16.80
CA SER A 395 -25.94 -44.42 17.25
C SER A 395 -26.65 -45.70 16.82
N SER A 396 -27.98 -45.64 16.64
CA SER A 396 -28.79 -46.78 16.17
C SER A 396 -28.47 -47.22 14.74
N THR A 397 -27.97 -46.33 13.90
CA THR A 397 -27.66 -46.60 12.48
C THR A 397 -26.18 -46.43 12.14
N GLY A 398 -25.41 -45.76 12.99
CA GLY A 398 -24.04 -45.33 12.71
C GLY A 398 -23.94 -44.18 11.70
N ALA A 399 -25.08 -43.65 11.22
CA ALA A 399 -25.13 -42.54 10.29
C ALA A 399 -24.62 -41.24 10.94
N ARG A 400 -24.19 -40.30 10.09
CA ARG A 400 -23.92 -38.92 10.53
C ARG A 400 -25.23 -38.26 10.90
N GLY A 401 -25.26 -37.57 12.03
CA GLY A 401 -26.35 -36.68 12.40
C GLY A 401 -26.31 -35.43 11.53
N ASN A 402 -27.48 -34.92 11.17
CA ASN A 402 -27.60 -33.70 10.40
C ASN A 402 -28.11 -32.58 11.31
N ILE A 403 -27.47 -31.43 11.19
CA ILE A 403 -27.77 -30.21 11.93
C ILE A 403 -27.52 -29.05 10.98
N THR A 404 -28.44 -28.09 10.94
CA THR A 404 -28.43 -26.96 10.01
C THR A 404 -28.68 -25.68 10.77
N VAL A 405 -28.13 -24.58 10.29
CA VAL A 405 -28.45 -23.23 10.78
C VAL A 405 -29.13 -22.47 9.66
N THR A 406 -30.23 -21.81 9.98
CA THR A 406 -30.89 -20.85 9.09
C THR A 406 -31.01 -19.50 9.80
N SER A 407 -31.16 -18.43 9.04
CA SER A 407 -31.40 -17.09 9.58
C SER A 407 -32.52 -16.41 8.81
N LEU A 408 -32.84 -15.17 9.18
CA LEU A 408 -33.78 -14.32 8.45
C LEU A 408 -33.19 -13.70 7.18
N LYS A 409 -31.93 -14.02 6.85
CA LYS A 409 -31.25 -13.50 5.65
C LYS A 409 -31.94 -13.94 4.38
N GLY A 410 -31.93 -13.02 3.42
CA GLY A 410 -32.45 -13.28 2.08
C GLY A 410 -31.64 -14.37 1.39
N THR A 411 -32.34 -15.36 0.83
CA THR A 411 -31.72 -16.43 0.03
C THR A 411 -32.01 -16.29 -1.46
N LYS A 412 -32.84 -15.31 -1.85
CA LYS A 412 -33.02 -14.94 -3.26
C LYS A 412 -31.70 -14.52 -3.87
N GLU A 413 -31.39 -14.95 -5.07
CA GLU A 413 -30.18 -14.45 -5.72
C GLU A 413 -30.32 -12.95 -6.02
N ASN A 414 -29.20 -12.25 -5.97
CA ASN A 414 -29.11 -10.86 -6.40
C ASN A 414 -28.01 -10.75 -7.45
N ALA A 415 -28.16 -11.52 -8.52
CA ALA A 415 -27.15 -11.64 -9.55
C ALA A 415 -27.24 -10.47 -10.53
N GLU A 416 -26.08 -9.97 -10.97
CA GLU A 416 -26.01 -8.97 -12.01
C GLU A 416 -26.75 -9.47 -13.26
N CYS A 417 -27.68 -8.65 -13.76
CA CYS A 417 -28.54 -9.01 -14.88
C CYS A 417 -29.25 -10.38 -14.71
N SER A 418 -29.60 -10.75 -13.47
CA SER A 418 -30.30 -11.99 -13.10
C SER A 418 -29.66 -13.27 -13.67
N ASN A 419 -28.35 -13.28 -13.96
CA ASN A 419 -27.68 -14.36 -14.70
C ASN A 419 -28.26 -14.67 -16.09
N HIS A 420 -28.93 -13.70 -16.73
CA HIS A 420 -29.59 -13.88 -18.04
C HIS A 420 -29.33 -12.71 -18.99
N GLY A 421 -28.20 -12.02 -18.80
CA GLY A 421 -27.74 -10.95 -19.66
C GLY A 421 -26.30 -10.55 -19.37
N TYR A 422 -25.83 -9.60 -20.16
CA TYR A 422 -24.51 -8.98 -20.02
C TYR A 422 -24.65 -7.54 -19.52
N CYS A 423 -23.92 -7.18 -18.46
CA CYS A 423 -23.79 -5.80 -18.01
C CYS A 423 -22.82 -5.02 -18.89
N ASP A 424 -23.27 -3.88 -19.42
CA ASP A 424 -22.36 -2.87 -19.97
C ASP A 424 -21.94 -1.89 -18.86
N PRO A 425 -20.69 -1.95 -18.36
CA PRO A 425 -20.24 -1.13 -17.24
C PRO A 425 -20.16 0.37 -17.58
N THR A 426 -20.17 0.74 -18.86
CA THR A 426 -20.16 2.17 -19.26
C THR A 426 -21.55 2.79 -19.11
N SER A 427 -22.60 2.02 -19.43
CA SER A 427 -23.99 2.49 -19.38
C SER A 427 -24.74 2.06 -18.12
N GLY A 428 -24.28 1.02 -17.41
CA GLY A 428 -24.96 0.42 -16.28
C GLY A 428 -26.26 -0.27 -16.70
N THR A 429 -26.32 -0.79 -17.94
CA THR A 429 -27.53 -1.42 -18.48
C THR A 429 -27.28 -2.88 -18.81
N CYS A 430 -28.25 -3.72 -18.46
CA CYS A 430 -28.23 -5.12 -18.83
C CYS A 430 -28.74 -5.32 -20.26
N ARG A 431 -27.93 -5.98 -21.07
CA ARG A 431 -28.35 -6.52 -22.37
C ARG A 431 -28.81 -7.97 -22.17
N CYS A 432 -30.12 -8.18 -22.11
CA CYS A 432 -30.70 -9.50 -21.89
C CYS A 432 -30.44 -10.46 -23.04
N ASP A 433 -30.17 -11.71 -22.68
CA ASP A 433 -29.85 -12.76 -23.62
C ASP A 433 -31.08 -13.20 -24.43
N GLN A 434 -30.86 -13.46 -25.71
CA GLN A 434 -31.89 -13.96 -26.62
C GLN A 434 -31.25 -14.72 -27.79
N LEU A 435 -31.93 -15.76 -28.26
CA LEU A 435 -31.54 -16.50 -29.45
C LEU A 435 -32.73 -16.64 -30.39
N TYR A 436 -32.60 -16.09 -31.60
CA TYR A 436 -33.62 -16.17 -32.64
C TYR A 436 -33.20 -17.17 -33.71
N ASN A 437 -34.03 -18.20 -33.91
CA ASN A 437 -33.82 -19.18 -34.96
C ASN A 437 -34.56 -18.72 -36.23
N ALA A 438 -33.77 -18.31 -37.24
CA ALA A 438 -34.31 -17.78 -38.49
C ALA A 438 -35.10 -18.82 -39.31
N ASP A 439 -34.69 -20.09 -39.27
CA ASP A 439 -35.34 -21.17 -40.03
C ASP A 439 -36.75 -21.47 -39.52
N SER A 440 -36.95 -21.39 -38.21
CA SER A 440 -38.25 -21.59 -37.55
C SER A 440 -39.00 -20.29 -37.24
N ALA A 441 -38.41 -19.14 -37.59
CA ALA A 441 -38.94 -17.81 -37.36
C ALA A 441 -39.44 -17.55 -35.92
N ARG A 442 -38.72 -18.06 -34.92
CA ARG A 442 -39.07 -17.93 -33.50
C ARG A 442 -37.84 -17.80 -32.61
N PHE A 443 -38.02 -17.25 -31.42
CA PHE A 443 -37.02 -17.28 -30.36
C PHE A 443 -36.92 -18.69 -29.76
N GLN A 444 -35.70 -19.18 -29.55
CA GLN A 444 -35.40 -20.39 -28.77
C GLN A 444 -35.31 -20.08 -27.27
N TYR A 445 -34.91 -18.87 -26.93
CA TYR A 445 -35.04 -18.27 -25.60
C TYR A 445 -35.05 -16.75 -25.76
N ARG A 446 -35.66 -16.06 -24.79
CA ARG A 446 -35.65 -14.60 -24.72
C ARG A 446 -35.90 -14.16 -23.28
N TRP A 447 -34.93 -13.47 -22.71
CA TRP A 447 -35.03 -12.85 -21.40
C TRP A 447 -35.44 -11.39 -21.52
N SER A 448 -36.03 -10.85 -20.47
CA SER A 448 -36.54 -9.47 -20.44
C SER A 448 -36.51 -8.95 -19.01
N SER A 449 -36.61 -7.62 -18.88
CA SER A 449 -36.71 -6.96 -17.58
C SER A 449 -37.92 -7.47 -16.77
N SER A 450 -37.71 -7.63 -15.48
CA SER A 450 -38.67 -8.22 -14.54
C SER A 450 -39.21 -7.20 -13.52
N ASP A 451 -40.22 -7.62 -12.75
CA ASP A 451 -40.67 -6.97 -11.51
C ASP A 451 -39.98 -7.51 -10.26
N GLY A 452 -39.08 -8.49 -10.40
CA GLY A 452 -38.36 -9.20 -9.33
C GLY A 452 -39.01 -10.53 -8.94
N TYR A 453 -40.16 -10.89 -9.51
CA TYR A 453 -40.92 -12.10 -9.20
C TYR A 453 -41.29 -12.89 -10.45
N ASN A 454 -40.37 -12.94 -11.43
CA ASN A 454 -40.55 -13.57 -12.75
C ASN A 454 -41.83 -13.11 -13.46
N ARG A 455 -42.12 -11.81 -13.44
CA ARG A 455 -43.15 -11.19 -14.28
C ARG A 455 -42.54 -9.99 -14.99
N LEU A 456 -43.15 -9.61 -16.11
CA LEU A 456 -42.70 -8.46 -16.89
C LEU A 456 -42.72 -7.19 -16.03
N GLY A 457 -41.59 -6.51 -15.93
CA GLY A 457 -41.44 -5.26 -15.19
C GLY A 457 -40.32 -4.39 -15.74
N ASN A 458 -39.93 -3.36 -14.99
CA ASN A 458 -39.02 -2.30 -15.44
C ASN A 458 -37.70 -2.25 -14.66
N ARG A 459 -37.31 -3.29 -13.93
CA ARG A 459 -36.04 -3.33 -13.19
C ARG A 459 -34.80 -3.24 -14.09
N GLY A 460 -34.92 -3.66 -15.35
CA GLY A 460 -33.80 -3.72 -16.28
C GLY A 460 -32.82 -4.86 -15.98
N ASP A 461 -33.26 -5.88 -15.25
CA ASP A 461 -32.46 -6.96 -14.64
C ASP A 461 -32.41 -8.25 -15.46
N CYS A 462 -33.18 -8.38 -16.54
CA CYS A 462 -33.27 -9.63 -17.31
C CYS A 462 -33.89 -10.83 -16.56
N GLY A 463 -34.54 -10.61 -15.42
CA GLY A 463 -35.13 -11.67 -14.59
C GLY A 463 -36.52 -12.19 -15.03
N TYR A 464 -37.00 -11.85 -16.22
CA TYR A 464 -38.30 -12.34 -16.74
C TYR A 464 -38.12 -13.30 -17.92
N GLU A 465 -38.62 -14.52 -17.74
CA GLU A 465 -38.69 -15.56 -18.76
C GLU A 465 -39.79 -15.24 -19.80
N HIS A 466 -39.46 -14.43 -20.81
CA HIS A 466 -40.42 -14.07 -21.87
C HIS A 466 -40.69 -15.27 -22.79
N VAL A 467 -39.65 -16.02 -23.13
CA VAL A 467 -39.74 -17.26 -23.91
C VAL A 467 -38.91 -18.32 -23.21
N GLN A 468 -39.57 -19.42 -22.85
CA GLN A 468 -38.95 -20.55 -22.17
C GLN A 468 -37.76 -21.10 -22.96
N PRO A 469 -36.62 -21.37 -22.31
CA PRO A 469 -35.45 -21.92 -22.98
C PRO A 469 -35.70 -23.31 -23.60
N GLU A 470 -35.32 -23.47 -24.87
CA GLU A 470 -35.30 -24.75 -25.59
C GLU A 470 -33.87 -25.24 -25.92
N SER A 471 -32.86 -24.41 -25.65
CA SER A 471 -31.45 -24.66 -25.89
C SER A 471 -30.61 -23.88 -24.88
N CYS A 472 -29.40 -24.37 -24.59
CA CYS A 472 -28.44 -23.61 -23.78
C CYS A 472 -28.01 -22.31 -24.48
N PRO A 473 -27.54 -21.31 -23.69
CA PRO A 473 -26.96 -20.09 -24.21
C PRO A 473 -25.88 -20.34 -25.26
N VAL A 474 -25.94 -19.55 -26.32
CA VAL A 474 -24.95 -19.56 -27.40
C VAL A 474 -24.11 -18.32 -27.28
N GLY A 475 -22.80 -18.51 -27.33
CA GLY A 475 -21.87 -17.42 -27.16
C GLY A 475 -21.65 -16.56 -28.39
N SER A 476 -20.78 -15.57 -28.25
CA SER A 476 -20.34 -14.67 -29.31
C SER A 476 -19.70 -15.40 -30.49
N ASN A 477 -19.11 -16.58 -30.25
CA ASN A 477 -18.53 -17.46 -31.26
C ASN A 477 -19.56 -18.35 -31.99
N GLY A 478 -20.83 -18.31 -31.60
CA GLY A 478 -21.91 -19.12 -32.19
C GLY A 478 -22.00 -20.55 -31.66
N GLU A 479 -21.17 -20.92 -30.67
CA GLU A 479 -21.17 -22.25 -30.05
C GLU A 479 -21.94 -22.25 -28.73
N VAL A 480 -22.55 -23.41 -28.40
CA VAL A 480 -23.24 -23.61 -27.12
C VAL A 480 -22.22 -23.52 -25.98
N CYS A 481 -22.52 -22.69 -24.98
CA CYS A 481 -21.61 -22.37 -23.87
C CYS A 481 -20.20 -21.95 -24.35
N SER A 482 -20.13 -21.36 -25.54
CA SER A 482 -18.90 -20.87 -26.17
C SER A 482 -17.79 -21.92 -26.34
N ASP A 483 -18.10 -23.21 -26.25
CA ASP A 483 -17.12 -24.31 -26.10
C ASP A 483 -16.19 -24.15 -24.86
N HIS A 484 -16.56 -23.26 -23.94
CA HIS A 484 -15.87 -22.97 -22.68
C HIS A 484 -16.70 -23.40 -21.47
N GLY A 485 -17.72 -24.22 -21.68
CA GLY A 485 -18.59 -24.69 -20.63
C GLY A 485 -19.37 -25.92 -21.05
N ARG A 486 -19.99 -26.55 -20.05
CA ARG A 486 -20.88 -27.68 -20.24
C ARG A 486 -22.33 -27.24 -20.10
N CYS A 487 -23.13 -27.54 -21.10
CA CYS A 487 -24.58 -27.35 -21.06
C CYS A 487 -25.25 -28.45 -20.20
N ASP A 488 -26.07 -28.03 -19.24
CA ASP A 488 -27.09 -28.86 -18.61
C ASP A 488 -28.39 -28.74 -19.42
N TYR A 489 -28.75 -29.80 -20.15
CA TYR A 489 -29.94 -29.81 -21.00
C TYR A 489 -31.26 -29.98 -20.23
N SER A 490 -31.23 -30.16 -18.91
CA SER A 490 -32.42 -30.19 -18.07
C SER A 490 -32.85 -28.80 -17.62
N THR A 491 -31.89 -27.92 -17.36
CA THR A 491 -32.09 -26.51 -16.95
C THR A 491 -31.78 -25.51 -18.06
N TYR A 492 -31.18 -25.97 -19.16
CA TYR A 492 -30.65 -25.16 -20.26
C TYR A 492 -29.66 -24.08 -19.80
N SER A 493 -28.83 -24.38 -18.79
CA SER A 493 -27.80 -23.49 -18.27
C SER A 493 -26.38 -24.00 -18.56
N CYS A 494 -25.42 -23.09 -18.65
CA CYS A 494 -24.01 -23.41 -18.86
C CYS A 494 -23.25 -23.43 -17.54
N THR A 495 -22.49 -24.50 -17.28
CA THR A 495 -21.44 -24.52 -16.25
C THR A 495 -20.10 -24.25 -16.91
N CYS A 496 -19.50 -23.09 -16.62
CA CYS A 496 -18.27 -22.67 -17.26
C CYS A 496 -17.04 -23.45 -16.77
N TYR A 497 -16.05 -23.58 -17.65
CA TYR A 497 -14.73 -24.07 -17.30
C TYR A 497 -13.96 -23.00 -16.52
N ASP A 498 -12.90 -23.43 -15.82
CA ASP A 498 -12.08 -22.55 -15.00
C ASP A 498 -11.56 -21.33 -15.78
N GLY A 499 -11.62 -20.16 -15.16
CA GLY A 499 -11.28 -18.86 -15.75
C GLY A 499 -12.38 -18.24 -16.64
N TYR A 500 -13.48 -18.94 -16.93
CA TYR A 500 -14.61 -18.41 -17.71
C TYR A 500 -15.86 -18.22 -16.86
N PHE A 501 -16.65 -17.19 -17.18
CA PHE A 501 -17.92 -16.90 -16.53
C PHE A 501 -18.94 -16.28 -17.50
N GLY A 502 -20.10 -15.91 -16.96
CA GLY A 502 -21.24 -15.41 -17.71
C GLY A 502 -22.14 -16.53 -18.23
N THR A 503 -23.30 -16.15 -18.73
CA THR A 503 -24.40 -17.07 -19.09
C THR A 503 -24.04 -18.05 -20.20
N SER A 504 -23.19 -17.61 -21.14
CA SER A 504 -22.67 -18.38 -22.27
C SER A 504 -21.22 -18.81 -22.09
N CYS A 505 -20.56 -18.53 -20.96
CA CYS A 505 -19.13 -18.78 -20.76
C CYS A 505 -18.20 -18.06 -21.76
N ASP A 506 -18.63 -16.93 -22.31
CA ASP A 506 -17.80 -16.08 -23.19
C ASP A 506 -16.84 -15.17 -22.43
N LEU A 507 -17.13 -14.87 -21.16
CA LEU A 507 -16.39 -13.89 -20.35
C LEU A 507 -15.26 -14.57 -19.59
N ARG A 508 -14.22 -13.82 -19.27
CA ARG A 508 -13.01 -14.29 -18.60
C ARG A 508 -12.74 -13.49 -17.32
N HIS A 509 -12.48 -14.20 -16.23
CA HIS A 509 -12.00 -13.59 -15.00
C HIS A 509 -10.62 -12.95 -15.23
N CYS A 510 -10.41 -11.77 -14.66
CA CYS A 510 -9.08 -11.17 -14.64
C CYS A 510 -8.24 -11.71 -13.47
N PRO A 511 -6.90 -11.59 -13.55
CA PRO A 511 -6.02 -11.95 -12.45
C PRO A 511 -6.34 -11.18 -11.18
N THR A 512 -6.17 -11.84 -10.03
CA THR A 512 -6.31 -11.23 -8.71
C THR A 512 -4.93 -10.93 -8.12
N GLY A 513 -4.86 -9.85 -7.35
CA GLY A 513 -3.68 -9.41 -6.63
C GLY A 513 -4.06 -8.73 -5.32
N LYS A 514 -3.06 -8.39 -4.52
CA LYS A 514 -3.27 -7.67 -3.25
C LYS A 514 -3.90 -6.31 -3.52
N ALA A 515 -5.07 -6.04 -2.92
CA ALA A 515 -5.77 -4.77 -3.07
C ALA A 515 -4.87 -3.60 -2.64
N TRP A 516 -4.76 -2.56 -3.47
CA TRP A 516 -4.12 -1.31 -3.02
C TRP A 516 -5.01 -0.56 -2.03
N PHE A 517 -6.30 -0.52 -2.30
CA PHE A 517 -7.29 0.11 -1.45
C PHE A 517 -8.55 -0.75 -1.41
N GLU A 518 -9.07 -0.99 -0.22
CA GLU A 518 -10.33 -1.69 0.04
C GLU A 518 -10.85 -1.29 1.43
N GLU A 519 -12.09 -1.67 1.74
CA GLU A 519 -12.58 -1.65 3.10
C GLU A 519 -11.75 -2.62 3.98
N PRO A 520 -11.17 -2.16 5.11
CA PRO A 520 -10.50 -3.06 6.05
C PRO A 520 -11.45 -4.17 6.54
N THR A 521 -10.97 -5.40 6.54
CA THR A 521 -11.76 -6.60 6.89
C THR A 521 -11.67 -6.97 8.37
N ALA A 522 -10.82 -6.30 9.13
CA ALA A 522 -10.78 -6.33 10.60
C ALA A 522 -9.87 -5.19 11.06
N ALA A 523 -9.74 -5.01 12.38
CA ALA A 523 -8.78 -4.07 12.94
C ALA A 523 -7.37 -4.30 12.35
N ASN A 524 -6.82 -3.25 11.73
CA ASN A 524 -5.51 -3.24 11.08
C ASN A 524 -5.30 -4.35 10.02
N THR A 525 -6.38 -4.88 9.42
CA THR A 525 -6.32 -5.94 8.42
C THR A 525 -6.95 -5.47 7.12
N ALA A 526 -6.15 -5.42 6.06
CA ALA A 526 -6.54 -5.05 4.69
C ALA A 526 -5.64 -5.78 3.68
N HIS A 527 -5.71 -5.38 2.41
CA HIS A 527 -4.95 -5.95 1.29
C HIS A 527 -5.31 -7.43 1.03
N GLY A 528 -6.60 -7.72 0.90
CA GLY A 528 -7.17 -8.96 0.38
C GLY A 528 -6.79 -9.20 -1.08
N GLN A 529 -7.03 -10.41 -1.56
CA GLN A 529 -6.86 -10.74 -2.98
C GLN A 529 -8.10 -10.30 -3.75
N VAL A 530 -7.96 -9.35 -4.67
CA VAL A 530 -9.06 -8.78 -5.44
C VAL A 530 -8.70 -8.68 -6.92
N GLU A 531 -9.72 -8.70 -7.78
CA GLU A 531 -9.53 -8.58 -9.22
C GLU A 531 -8.85 -7.24 -9.56
N CYS A 532 -7.82 -7.30 -10.38
CA CYS A 532 -7.03 -6.12 -10.76
C CYS A 532 -6.54 -5.27 -9.58
N SER A 533 -6.34 -5.88 -8.40
CA SER A 533 -5.78 -5.24 -7.18
C SER A 533 -6.49 -3.95 -6.76
N ASN A 534 -7.77 -3.78 -7.14
CA ASN A 534 -8.50 -2.52 -7.02
C ASN A 534 -7.71 -1.32 -7.56
N ARG A 535 -7.00 -1.53 -8.68
CA ARG A 535 -6.16 -0.52 -9.31
C ARG A 535 -6.11 -0.63 -10.83
N GLY A 536 -7.21 -1.10 -11.39
CA GLY A 536 -7.45 -1.19 -12.81
C GLY A 536 -8.86 -1.70 -13.07
N THR A 537 -9.27 -1.68 -14.34
CA THR A 537 -10.54 -2.26 -14.79
C THR A 537 -10.29 -3.61 -15.44
N CYS A 538 -11.17 -4.58 -15.22
CA CYS A 538 -11.09 -5.87 -15.89
C CYS A 538 -11.71 -5.82 -17.29
N ASP A 539 -10.92 -6.06 -18.34
CA ASP A 539 -11.49 -6.39 -19.65
C ASP A 539 -11.94 -7.85 -19.64
N THR A 540 -13.20 -8.07 -19.29
CA THR A 540 -13.82 -9.40 -19.19
C THR A 540 -13.88 -10.14 -20.52
N LEU A 541 -13.72 -9.45 -21.67
CA LEU A 541 -13.61 -10.14 -22.94
C LEU A 541 -12.24 -10.75 -23.12
N THR A 542 -11.16 -10.17 -22.59
CA THR A 542 -9.79 -10.68 -22.75
C THR A 542 -9.25 -11.39 -21.51
N GLY A 543 -9.85 -11.16 -20.33
CA GLY A 543 -9.35 -11.62 -19.03
C GLY A 543 -8.08 -10.88 -18.61
N GLN A 544 -7.90 -9.64 -19.07
CA GLN A 544 -6.72 -8.82 -18.78
C GLN A 544 -7.12 -7.55 -18.03
N CYS A 545 -6.34 -7.21 -17.01
CA CYS A 545 -6.50 -5.95 -16.31
C CYS A 545 -5.93 -4.79 -17.13
N VAL A 546 -6.70 -3.71 -17.23
CA VAL A 546 -6.23 -2.41 -17.73
C VAL A 546 -5.90 -1.56 -16.50
N CYS A 547 -4.61 -1.46 -16.20
CA CYS A 547 -4.13 -0.81 -14.98
C CYS A 547 -4.19 0.71 -15.07
N ASP A 548 -4.38 1.34 -13.91
CA ASP A 548 -3.98 2.73 -13.70
C ASP A 548 -2.50 2.89 -14.12
N PHE A 549 -2.17 4.00 -14.79
CA PHE A 549 -0.87 4.21 -15.42
C PHE A 549 0.34 4.14 -14.46
N ARG A 550 0.09 4.24 -13.14
CA ARG A 550 1.12 4.16 -12.10
C ARG A 550 1.45 2.72 -11.72
N PHE A 551 0.64 1.76 -12.16
CA PHE A 551 0.70 0.37 -11.74
C PHE A 551 0.96 -0.57 -12.92
N SER A 552 1.52 -1.72 -12.60
CA SER A 552 1.88 -2.77 -13.54
C SER A 552 1.64 -4.15 -12.91
N GLY A 553 1.97 -5.20 -13.66
CA GLY A 553 1.65 -6.58 -13.29
C GLY A 553 0.33 -7.05 -13.92
N PRO A 554 0.12 -8.37 -14.05
CA PRO A 554 -1.11 -8.94 -14.63
C PRO A 554 -2.40 -8.52 -13.92
N ALA A 555 -2.33 -8.22 -12.62
CA ALA A 555 -3.43 -7.80 -11.78
C ALA A 555 -3.26 -6.35 -11.29
N CYS A 556 -2.38 -5.53 -11.88
CA CYS A 556 -2.08 -4.16 -11.39
C CYS A 556 -1.56 -4.12 -9.94
N GLU A 557 -0.94 -5.21 -9.51
CA GLU A 557 -0.50 -5.46 -8.14
C GLU A 557 0.85 -4.79 -7.82
N HIS A 558 1.57 -4.30 -8.82
CA HIS A 558 2.87 -3.66 -8.64
C HIS A 558 2.78 -2.16 -8.88
N LEU A 559 3.31 -1.36 -7.96
CA LEU A 559 3.59 0.04 -8.24
C LEU A 559 4.75 0.08 -9.22
N PHE A 560 4.54 0.63 -10.42
CA PHE A 560 5.60 0.74 -11.42
C PHE A 560 6.74 1.61 -10.88
N CYS A 561 7.98 1.34 -11.28
CA CYS A 561 9.09 2.22 -10.92
C CYS A 561 9.01 3.55 -11.65
N ALA A 562 9.43 4.63 -10.99
CA ALA A 562 9.36 5.95 -11.58
C ALA A 562 10.26 6.10 -12.81
N THR A 563 9.86 7.00 -13.72
CA THR A 563 10.59 7.27 -14.96
C THR A 563 10.60 8.77 -15.24
N ALA A 564 11.78 9.37 -15.42
CA ALA A 564 11.89 10.72 -15.98
C ALA A 564 11.94 10.71 -17.52
N VAL A 565 12.22 9.54 -18.12
CA VAL A 565 12.23 9.30 -19.56
C VAL A 565 11.11 8.33 -19.90
N GLN A 566 10.19 8.75 -20.78
CA GLN A 566 9.01 7.97 -21.12
C GLN A 566 9.39 6.58 -21.65
N GLY A 567 8.88 5.53 -21.00
CA GLY A 567 9.07 4.13 -21.40
C GLY A 567 10.35 3.47 -20.88
N GLU A 568 11.17 4.18 -20.10
CA GLU A 568 12.42 3.65 -19.54
C GLU A 568 12.33 3.58 -18.01
N GLU A 569 12.11 2.38 -17.46
CA GLU A 569 12.13 2.13 -16.01
C GLU A 569 13.38 2.71 -15.37
N CYS A 570 13.22 3.43 -14.25
CA CYS A 570 14.33 4.07 -13.56
C CYS A 570 15.16 4.97 -14.48
N SER A 571 14.46 5.64 -15.41
CA SER A 571 15.03 6.53 -16.41
C SER A 571 16.11 5.87 -17.30
N GLY A 572 16.12 4.53 -17.39
CA GLY A 572 17.14 3.76 -18.10
C GLY A 572 18.49 3.69 -17.38
N HIS A 573 18.53 4.11 -16.11
CA HIS A 573 19.73 4.30 -15.29
C HIS A 573 19.67 3.53 -13.97
N GLY A 574 18.91 2.45 -13.94
CA GLY A 574 18.78 1.58 -12.78
C GLY A 574 17.92 0.37 -13.06
N ARG A 575 17.66 -0.41 -12.00
CA ARG A 575 16.78 -1.58 -12.04
C ARG A 575 15.56 -1.35 -11.16
N CYS A 576 14.38 -1.65 -11.68
CA CYS A 576 13.16 -1.68 -10.91
C CYS A 576 13.11 -2.96 -10.05
N LEU A 577 13.06 -2.83 -8.74
CA LEU A 577 13.10 -3.97 -7.82
C LEU A 577 12.04 -3.84 -6.72
N PRO A 578 11.38 -4.95 -6.33
CA PRO A 578 10.48 -4.97 -5.18
C PRO A 578 11.27 -4.79 -3.87
N LEU A 579 10.60 -4.35 -2.80
CA LEU A 579 11.23 -4.05 -1.50
C LEU A 579 12.09 -5.19 -0.94
N TRP A 580 11.64 -6.45 -1.01
CA TRP A 580 12.45 -7.57 -0.51
C TRP A 580 13.76 -7.74 -1.26
N ARG A 581 13.80 -7.42 -2.55
CA ARG A 581 15.02 -7.55 -3.35
C ARG A 581 15.91 -6.33 -3.15
N LEU A 582 15.34 -5.15 -2.90
CA LEU A 582 16.11 -3.99 -2.44
C LEU A 582 16.80 -4.29 -1.11
N ALA A 583 16.14 -5.01 -0.19
CA ALA A 583 16.74 -5.46 1.08
C ALA A 583 18.01 -6.31 0.88
N GLU A 584 18.01 -7.25 -0.07
CA GLU A 584 19.21 -8.06 -0.39
C GLU A 584 20.39 -7.23 -0.93
N LEU A 585 20.09 -6.07 -1.51
CA LEU A 585 21.07 -5.12 -2.02
C LEU A 585 21.45 -4.06 -0.98
N GLY A 586 20.79 -4.03 0.18
CA GLY A 586 21.12 -3.14 1.28
C GLY A 586 22.56 -3.30 1.75
N ASP A 587 23.20 -2.19 2.02
CA ASP A 587 24.53 -2.16 2.60
C ASP A 587 24.60 -1.14 3.74
N THR A 588 25.43 -1.44 4.74
CA THR A 588 25.86 -0.46 5.72
C THR A 588 27.32 -0.19 5.43
N ASN A 589 27.63 1.04 5.03
CA ASN A 589 28.99 1.43 4.73
C ASN A 589 29.64 0.56 3.63
N GLY A 590 28.83 0.11 2.65
CA GLY A 590 29.24 -0.75 1.54
C GLY A 590 29.34 -2.24 1.87
N ASP A 591 29.23 -2.64 3.14
CA ASP A 591 29.14 -4.04 3.53
C ASP A 591 27.70 -4.54 3.50
N ALA A 592 27.52 -5.75 2.97
CA ALA A 592 26.21 -6.37 2.85
C ALA A 592 25.49 -6.42 4.21
N THR A 593 24.29 -5.85 4.30
CA THR A 593 23.44 -6.11 5.45
C THR A 593 22.91 -7.54 5.39
N THR A 594 22.68 -8.16 6.55
CA THR A 594 21.90 -9.40 6.63
C THR A 594 20.40 -9.15 6.73
N PHE A 595 19.98 -7.88 6.66
CA PHE A 595 18.58 -7.51 6.78
C PHE A 595 17.80 -8.06 5.60
N SER A 596 16.65 -8.65 5.90
CA SER A 596 15.64 -9.02 4.94
C SER A 596 14.37 -8.25 5.25
N TYR A 597 13.48 -8.21 4.26
CA TYR A 597 12.20 -7.54 4.38
C TYR A 597 11.11 -8.47 3.87
N GLY A 598 10.31 -8.98 4.81
CA GLY A 598 9.26 -9.98 4.62
C GLY A 598 9.78 -11.32 4.09
N SER A 599 10.80 -11.87 4.76
CA SER A 599 11.41 -13.16 4.38
C SER A 599 10.39 -14.33 4.36
N ALA A 600 10.71 -15.40 3.61
CA ALA A 600 9.85 -16.57 3.33
C ALA A 600 9.53 -17.48 4.54
N ASP A 601 9.48 -16.94 5.75
CA ASP A 601 8.97 -17.65 6.92
C ASP A 601 7.44 -17.69 6.84
N ALA A 602 6.85 -18.89 6.89
CA ALA A 602 5.43 -19.11 6.60
C ALA A 602 4.45 -18.44 7.60
N ASN A 603 4.99 -17.78 8.63
CA ASN A 603 4.24 -16.99 9.60
C ASN A 603 4.25 -15.48 9.33
N MET A 604 4.95 -15.01 8.28
CA MET A 604 5.05 -13.58 7.91
C MET A 604 4.31 -13.24 6.61
N ASN A 605 3.07 -13.74 6.49
CA ASN A 605 2.07 -13.21 5.54
C ASN A 605 1.68 -11.73 5.82
N SER A 606 2.49 -10.97 6.56
CA SER A 606 2.14 -9.71 7.23
C SER A 606 2.76 -8.45 6.62
N VAL A 607 3.43 -8.54 5.46
CA VAL A 607 4.02 -7.38 4.75
C VAL A 607 3.57 -7.46 3.28
N TRP A 608 2.37 -6.95 3.01
CA TRP A 608 1.73 -7.03 1.69
C TRP A 608 2.53 -6.27 0.62
N GLU A 609 3.17 -5.17 1.04
CA GLU A 609 3.91 -4.22 0.23
C GLU A 609 5.23 -4.77 -0.28
N ARG A 610 5.70 -5.89 0.29
CA ARG A 610 6.98 -6.53 -0.04
C ARG A 610 7.15 -6.75 -1.54
N GLU A 611 6.10 -7.23 -2.20
CA GLU A 611 6.08 -7.46 -3.65
C GLU A 611 5.29 -6.37 -4.39
N ALA A 612 4.42 -5.62 -3.72
CA ALA A 612 3.62 -4.59 -4.37
C ALA A 612 4.45 -3.31 -4.65
N LEU A 613 5.25 -2.85 -3.68
CA LEU A 613 6.06 -1.64 -3.83
C LEU A 613 7.38 -1.95 -4.52
N HIS A 614 7.64 -1.23 -5.62
CA HIS A 614 8.91 -1.28 -6.32
C HIS A 614 9.61 0.08 -6.28
N GLY A 615 10.92 0.04 -6.08
CA GLY A 615 11.80 1.20 -6.14
C GLY A 615 12.92 1.02 -7.14
N CYS A 616 13.55 2.15 -7.49
CA CYS A 616 14.68 2.16 -8.38
C CYS A 616 16.00 1.95 -7.62
N HIS A 617 16.69 0.87 -7.95
CA HIS A 617 18.10 0.70 -7.59
C HIS A 617 18.97 1.30 -8.70
N CYS A 618 19.47 2.51 -8.47
CA CYS A 618 20.20 3.27 -9.48
C CYS A 618 21.60 2.72 -9.77
N ASP A 619 22.00 2.82 -11.03
CA ASP A 619 23.34 2.49 -11.49
C ASP A 619 24.33 3.51 -10.91
N THR A 620 25.17 3.08 -9.98
CA THR A 620 26.25 3.92 -9.44
C THR A 620 27.55 3.71 -10.21
N ARG A 621 28.47 4.70 -10.18
CA ARG A 621 29.72 4.60 -10.93
C ARG A 621 30.74 3.64 -10.31
N ASP A 622 30.71 3.31 -9.02
CA ASP A 622 31.63 2.22 -8.58
C ASP A 622 31.18 1.30 -7.43
N HIS A 623 30.24 1.69 -6.56
CA HIS A 623 30.62 1.69 -5.14
C HIS A 623 31.93 2.49 -4.87
N LYS A 624 32.11 3.53 -5.68
CA LYS A 624 32.97 4.73 -5.64
C LYS A 624 34.51 4.61 -5.78
N GLN A 625 34.99 5.31 -6.82
CA GLN A 625 36.32 5.79 -7.20
C GLN A 625 37.17 4.91 -8.14
N VAL A 626 37.42 5.39 -9.37
CA VAL A 626 38.67 5.12 -10.09
C VAL A 626 39.26 6.42 -10.62
N ALA A 627 40.45 6.74 -10.17
CA ALA A 627 41.18 7.94 -10.54
C ALA A 627 41.64 7.96 -12.01
N ASN A 628 41.79 6.83 -12.73
CA ASN A 628 42.17 6.83 -14.16
C ASN A 628 41.91 5.48 -14.91
N GLY A 629 40.87 5.42 -15.76
CA GLY A 629 40.74 4.54 -16.96
C GLY A 629 39.96 3.21 -16.83
N PRO A 630 39.57 2.51 -17.93
CA PRO A 630 39.17 2.93 -19.29
C PRO A 630 37.63 3.16 -19.37
N THR A 631 37.17 3.77 -20.47
CA THR A 631 35.75 4.03 -20.81
C THR A 631 34.77 2.94 -20.36
N SER A 632 34.02 3.18 -19.28
CA SER A 632 32.94 2.31 -18.82
C SER A 632 31.60 2.76 -19.42
N TYR A 633 30.88 1.80 -19.97
CA TYR A 633 29.54 1.98 -20.52
C TYR A 633 28.54 2.13 -19.37
N ILE A 634 27.84 3.27 -19.33
CA ILE A 634 26.62 3.45 -18.52
C ILE A 634 25.46 3.40 -19.50
N SER A 635 24.55 2.43 -19.35
CA SER A 635 23.37 2.25 -20.20
C SER A 635 23.64 2.27 -21.72
N GLY A 636 24.72 1.63 -22.19
CA GLY A 636 25.01 1.57 -23.63
C GLY A 636 25.60 2.85 -24.25
N VAL A 637 25.88 3.90 -23.46
CA VAL A 637 26.46 5.17 -23.95
C VAL A 637 27.89 5.34 -23.43
N GLU A 638 28.81 5.59 -24.36
CA GLU A 638 30.21 5.90 -24.09
C GLU A 638 30.32 7.35 -23.58
N VAL A 639 30.42 7.56 -22.27
CA VAL A 639 30.63 8.91 -21.70
C VAL A 639 32.12 9.25 -21.67
N SER A 640 32.50 10.35 -22.32
CA SER A 640 33.86 10.88 -22.34
C SER A 640 34.30 11.52 -21.01
N ASN A 641 33.47 11.48 -19.97
CA ASN A 641 33.72 12.12 -18.68
C ASN A 641 33.98 11.07 -17.58
N PRO A 642 35.24 10.88 -17.15
CA PRO A 642 35.64 9.82 -16.23
C PRO A 642 35.28 10.06 -14.75
N MET A 643 34.47 11.07 -14.39
CA MET A 643 34.24 11.45 -12.98
C MET A 643 32.77 11.71 -12.58
N VAL A 644 31.78 11.28 -13.38
CA VAL A 644 30.36 11.42 -13.03
C VAL A 644 29.90 10.21 -12.19
N GLY A 645 29.57 10.41 -10.90
CA GLY A 645 29.42 9.38 -9.85
C GLY A 645 28.26 8.37 -9.97
N GLY A 646 27.65 8.23 -11.14
CA GLY A 646 26.46 7.41 -11.38
C GLY A 646 25.16 8.19 -11.16
N TRP A 647 24.07 7.46 -10.93
CA TRP A 647 22.71 7.99 -10.83
C TRP A 647 22.13 7.79 -9.43
N THR A 648 21.20 8.65 -9.05
CA THR A 648 20.58 8.69 -7.72
C THR A 648 19.18 9.30 -7.79
N GLY A 649 18.50 9.34 -6.65
CA GLY A 649 17.11 9.75 -6.51
C GLY A 649 16.13 8.62 -6.81
N TYR A 650 14.85 8.88 -6.57
CA TYR A 650 13.81 7.84 -6.59
C TYR A 650 13.53 7.24 -7.98
N ASP A 651 13.90 7.93 -9.05
CA ASP A 651 13.71 7.51 -10.45
C ASP A 651 15.03 7.41 -11.26
N CYS A 652 16.17 7.54 -10.58
CA CYS A 652 17.52 7.56 -11.15
C CYS A 652 17.77 8.63 -12.23
N SER A 653 17.06 9.75 -12.19
CA SER A 653 17.28 10.87 -13.12
C SER A 653 18.31 11.89 -12.64
N ARG A 654 18.72 11.84 -11.36
CA ARG A 654 19.75 12.73 -10.81
C ARG A 654 21.12 12.07 -10.84
N ARG A 655 22.16 12.88 -11.01
CA ARG A 655 23.56 12.43 -10.94
C ARG A 655 24.09 12.54 -9.53
N TRP A 656 24.96 11.61 -9.18
CA TRP A 656 25.65 11.64 -7.90
C TRP A 656 26.83 12.63 -7.93
N CYS A 657 26.93 13.48 -6.91
CA CYS A 657 28.06 14.40 -6.75
C CYS A 657 29.20 13.77 -5.93
N PRO A 658 30.46 14.14 -6.20
CA PRO A 658 31.60 13.71 -5.41
C PRO A 658 31.43 14.04 -3.92
N THR A 659 31.93 13.14 -3.09
CA THR A 659 32.08 13.36 -1.66
C THR A 659 33.54 13.55 -1.29
N GLY A 660 33.78 14.19 -0.14
CA GLY A 660 35.12 14.41 0.37
C GLY A 660 35.13 14.91 1.80
N ASP A 661 36.34 15.04 2.31
CA ASP A 661 36.66 15.54 3.65
C ASP A 661 36.43 17.05 3.71
N ASP A 662 35.90 17.53 4.84
CA ASP A 662 35.85 18.98 5.08
C ASP A 662 37.27 19.45 5.41
N PRO A 663 37.89 20.35 4.63
CA PRO A 663 39.30 20.71 4.85
C PRO A 663 39.57 21.49 6.14
N HIS A 664 38.53 21.85 6.90
CA HIS A 664 38.63 22.49 8.22
C HIS A 664 38.44 21.50 9.39
N SER A 665 38.12 20.23 9.12
CA SER A 665 38.09 19.19 10.14
C SER A 665 39.49 18.59 10.33
N ASP A 666 39.80 18.20 11.57
CA ASP A 666 40.99 17.42 11.87
C ASP A 666 40.61 15.94 11.82
N GLY A 667 40.75 15.30 10.65
CA GLY A 667 40.44 13.88 10.44
C GLY A 667 41.65 13.03 10.06
N SER A 668 41.66 11.77 10.47
CA SER A 668 42.61 10.73 10.05
C SER A 668 41.95 9.72 9.11
N PHE A 669 42.74 9.19 8.18
CA PHE A 669 42.35 8.08 7.31
C PHE A 669 42.21 6.78 8.11
N GLU A 670 41.35 5.88 7.62
CA GLU A 670 41.27 4.51 8.11
C GLU A 670 42.59 3.78 7.87
N VAL A 671 43.04 3.04 8.89
CA VAL A 671 44.19 2.14 8.77
C VAL A 671 43.84 0.76 9.33
N GLN A 672 43.97 -0.27 8.49
CA GLN A 672 43.78 -1.67 8.86
C GLN A 672 45.08 -2.46 8.74
N LEU A 673 45.27 -3.46 9.61
CA LEU A 673 46.46 -4.30 9.66
C LEU A 673 46.09 -5.78 9.57
N ILE A 674 46.58 -6.43 8.52
CA ILE A 674 46.31 -7.84 8.22
C ILE A 674 47.52 -8.69 8.64
N TYR A 675 47.29 -9.68 9.51
CA TYR A 675 48.29 -10.66 9.93
C TYR A 675 48.17 -11.95 9.11
N CYS A 676 48.91 -12.03 8.01
CA CYS A 676 48.98 -13.26 7.23
C CYS A 676 49.94 -14.28 7.89
N THR A 677 49.41 -15.45 8.25
CA THR A 677 50.19 -16.55 8.87
C THR A 677 50.44 -17.72 7.92
N SER A 678 50.00 -17.63 6.66
CA SER A 678 50.16 -18.70 5.69
C SER A 678 51.62 -18.84 5.24
N THR A 679 52.10 -20.08 5.12
CA THR A 679 53.47 -20.39 4.69
C THR A 679 53.59 -20.76 3.22
N SER A 680 52.47 -20.97 2.52
CA SER A 680 52.45 -21.30 1.09
C SER A 680 51.07 -21.03 0.47
N GLY A 681 51.01 -21.01 -0.87
CA GLY A 681 49.77 -20.84 -1.62
C GLY A 681 49.41 -19.38 -1.91
N THR A 682 48.11 -19.12 -1.97
CA THR A 682 47.54 -17.81 -2.28
C THR A 682 46.48 -17.42 -1.25
N PHE A 683 46.21 -16.14 -1.14
CA PHE A 683 45.10 -15.59 -0.39
C PHE A 683 44.32 -14.58 -1.24
N GLN A 684 43.11 -14.26 -0.84
CA GLN A 684 42.29 -13.22 -1.45
C GLN A 684 41.84 -12.24 -0.36
N LEU A 685 41.69 -10.98 -0.74
CA LEU A 685 41.13 -9.93 0.11
C LEU A 685 39.74 -9.59 -0.42
N THR A 686 38.77 -9.45 0.47
CA THR A 686 37.40 -9.08 0.15
C THR A 686 37.05 -7.80 0.88
N PHE A 687 36.55 -6.82 0.15
CA PHE A 687 36.09 -5.53 0.66
C PHE A 687 34.80 -5.12 -0.07
N ARG A 688 33.74 -4.80 0.68
CA ARG A 688 32.44 -4.38 0.13
C ARG A 688 31.91 -5.30 -0.98
N ARG A 689 31.85 -6.61 -0.69
CA ARG A 689 31.40 -7.70 -1.59
C ARG A 689 32.27 -7.98 -2.83
N GLN A 690 33.37 -7.26 -3.07
CA GLN A 690 34.31 -7.55 -4.15
C GLN A 690 35.57 -8.24 -3.63
N THR A 691 36.05 -9.24 -4.37
CA THR A 691 37.21 -10.06 -3.99
C THR A 691 38.32 -9.88 -4.99
N THR A 692 39.54 -9.66 -4.49
CA THR A 692 40.72 -9.50 -5.33
C THR A 692 41.03 -10.80 -6.07
N THR A 693 41.72 -10.70 -7.21
CA THR A 693 42.35 -11.90 -7.79
C THR A 693 43.31 -12.53 -6.79
N ALA A 694 43.48 -13.85 -6.83
CA ALA A 694 44.34 -14.58 -5.90
C ALA A 694 45.77 -14.00 -5.82
N LEU A 695 46.14 -13.52 -4.63
CA LEU A 695 47.45 -12.96 -4.30
C LEU A 695 48.38 -14.04 -3.75
N SER A 696 49.62 -14.06 -4.19
CA SER A 696 50.63 -14.96 -3.62
C SER A 696 50.95 -14.58 -2.17
N VAL A 697 51.22 -15.57 -1.31
CA VAL A 697 51.79 -15.31 0.03
C VAL A 697 53.14 -14.56 0.00
N ALA A 698 53.80 -14.52 -1.17
CA ALA A 698 55.02 -13.74 -1.41
C ALA A 698 54.75 -12.40 -2.13
N ALA A 699 53.50 -11.95 -2.23
CA ALA A 699 53.17 -10.69 -2.92
C ALA A 699 53.90 -9.49 -2.28
N SER A 700 54.34 -8.55 -3.11
CA SER A 700 54.85 -7.26 -2.67
C SER A 700 53.70 -6.33 -2.28
N ALA A 701 53.98 -5.31 -1.46
CA ALA A 701 53.01 -4.29 -1.08
C ALA A 701 52.34 -3.66 -2.32
N SER A 702 53.12 -3.31 -3.34
CA SER A 702 52.61 -2.77 -4.61
C SER A 702 51.66 -3.70 -5.37
N SER A 703 51.85 -5.02 -5.27
CA SER A 703 50.96 -5.99 -5.94
C SER A 703 49.65 -6.17 -5.17
N ILE A 704 49.68 -5.97 -3.85
CA ILE A 704 48.48 -5.97 -3.01
C ILE A 704 47.70 -4.67 -3.22
N GLU A 705 48.40 -3.53 -3.26
CA GLU A 705 47.85 -2.21 -3.59
C GLU A 705 47.12 -2.26 -4.93
N ALA A 706 47.81 -2.66 -6.00
CA ALA A 706 47.19 -2.78 -7.32
C ALA A 706 46.04 -3.79 -7.38
N ALA A 707 46.01 -4.80 -6.52
CA ALA A 707 44.92 -5.76 -6.47
C ALA A 707 43.70 -5.23 -5.71
N LEU A 708 43.91 -4.44 -4.65
CA LEU A 708 42.85 -3.72 -3.93
C LEU A 708 42.26 -2.61 -4.79
N GLU A 709 43.09 -1.79 -5.44
CA GLU A 709 42.65 -0.72 -6.37
C GLU A 709 42.02 -1.25 -7.67
N ALA A 710 42.19 -2.56 -7.96
CA ALA A 710 41.48 -3.21 -9.05
C ALA A 710 40.03 -3.60 -8.66
N LEU A 711 39.67 -3.54 -7.37
CA LEU A 711 38.29 -3.64 -6.94
C LEU A 711 37.58 -2.33 -7.30
N GLY A 712 36.39 -2.42 -7.88
CA GLY A 712 35.57 -1.23 -8.14
C GLY A 712 35.11 -0.53 -6.85
N THR A 713 35.23 -1.16 -5.69
CA THR A 713 34.84 -0.60 -4.38
C THR A 713 35.96 0.15 -3.68
N VAL A 714 37.15 0.27 -4.29
CA VAL A 714 38.35 0.88 -3.71
C VAL A 714 39.02 1.81 -4.73
N GLY A 715 39.15 3.08 -4.37
CA GLY A 715 39.75 4.10 -5.23
C GLY A 715 41.27 4.25 -5.14
N ASP A 716 41.77 4.52 -3.94
CA ASP A 716 43.19 4.78 -3.67
C ASP A 716 43.52 4.29 -2.27
N VAL A 717 44.50 3.39 -2.19
CA VAL A 717 44.95 2.81 -0.93
C VAL A 717 46.47 2.81 -0.85
N GLY A 718 47.00 3.12 0.33
CA GLY A 718 48.41 2.91 0.63
C GLY A 718 48.62 1.52 1.21
N VAL A 719 49.46 0.69 0.60
CA VAL A 719 49.88 -0.58 1.21
C VAL A 719 51.33 -0.53 1.63
N SER A 720 51.59 -0.89 2.89
CA SER A 720 52.95 -1.00 3.43
C SER A 720 53.09 -2.23 4.32
N PHE A 721 54.32 -2.71 4.49
CA PHE A 721 54.60 -3.78 5.43
C PHE A 721 55.16 -3.20 6.73
N THR A 722 54.56 -3.61 7.84
CA THR A 722 55.06 -3.28 9.18
C THR A 722 55.89 -4.43 9.74
N GLY A 723 56.69 -4.16 10.76
CA GLY A 723 57.69 -5.11 11.25
C GLY A 723 58.78 -5.39 10.20
N ALA A 724 59.55 -6.46 10.39
CA ALA A 724 60.64 -6.82 9.49
C ALA A 724 60.19 -7.56 8.21
N LEU A 725 58.91 -7.42 7.83
CA LEU A 725 58.34 -8.12 6.68
C LEU A 725 58.85 -7.54 5.35
N THR A 726 59.25 -8.43 4.44
CA THR A 726 59.63 -8.08 3.06
C THR A 726 58.66 -8.65 2.01
N GLN A 727 57.65 -9.40 2.44
CA GLN A 727 56.62 -10.04 1.61
C GLN A 727 55.32 -10.19 2.43
N ALA A 728 54.19 -10.44 1.75
CA ALA A 728 52.85 -10.46 2.35
C ALA A 728 52.71 -11.37 3.59
N CYS A 729 53.32 -12.57 3.56
CA CYS A 729 53.25 -13.56 4.64
C CYS A 729 54.64 -14.09 4.98
N ASP A 730 54.96 -14.24 6.27
CA ASP A 730 56.20 -14.89 6.72
C ASP A 730 55.90 -15.91 7.85
N SER A 731 56.69 -16.98 7.88
CA SER A 731 56.63 -18.12 8.81
C SER A 731 57.18 -17.81 10.22
N GLY A 732 57.55 -16.56 10.48
CA GLY A 732 58.06 -16.11 11.78
C GLY A 732 56.95 -15.98 12.81
N GLY A 733 56.52 -17.11 13.40
CA GLY A 733 55.66 -17.12 14.58
C GLY A 733 56.18 -16.14 15.65
N GLY A 734 55.51 -14.98 15.78
CA GLY A 734 55.78 -13.98 16.80
C GLY A 734 56.46 -12.66 16.38
N SER A 735 56.66 -12.36 15.09
CA SER A 735 57.15 -11.02 14.68
C SER A 735 55.99 -10.04 14.46
N VAL A 736 56.09 -8.86 15.07
CA VAL A 736 55.05 -7.80 15.26
C VAL A 736 54.69 -7.05 13.97
N GLY A 737 54.74 -7.70 12.81
CA GLY A 737 54.55 -7.10 11.49
C GLY A 737 53.33 -7.66 10.75
N GLY A 738 52.70 -6.83 9.93
CA GLY A 738 51.58 -7.21 9.07
C GLY A 738 51.48 -6.33 7.83
N ILE A 739 50.50 -6.60 6.98
CA ILE A 739 50.16 -5.79 5.81
C ILE A 739 49.29 -4.65 6.31
N GLN A 740 49.83 -3.43 6.33
CA GLN A 740 49.10 -2.22 6.68
C GLN A 740 48.47 -1.63 5.42
N VAL A 741 47.16 -1.48 5.43
CA VAL A 741 46.35 -0.85 4.38
C VAL A 741 45.81 0.46 4.94
N THR A 742 46.05 1.57 4.24
CA THR A 742 45.50 2.90 4.56
C THR A 742 44.54 3.29 3.45
N PHE A 743 43.29 3.59 3.77
CA PHE A 743 42.30 4.02 2.78
C PHE A 743 42.40 5.53 2.59
N TYR A 744 42.78 5.97 1.38
CA TYR A 744 42.83 7.40 1.05
C TYR A 744 41.56 7.89 0.38
N SER A 745 40.79 6.96 -0.21
CA SER A 745 39.59 7.28 -0.98
C SER A 745 38.29 7.10 -0.23
N GLU A 746 38.19 6.02 0.51
CA GLU A 746 37.03 5.65 1.31
C GLU A 746 37.20 6.34 2.66
N LEU A 747 36.59 7.52 2.78
CA LEU A 747 36.68 8.34 3.97
C LEU A 747 35.73 7.81 5.06
N GLY A 748 36.00 8.21 6.31
CA GLY A 748 35.29 7.71 7.49
C GLY A 748 35.80 6.34 7.94
N ASP A 749 35.08 5.77 8.91
CA ASP A 749 35.29 4.41 9.39
C ASP A 749 34.82 3.48 8.27
N VAL A 750 35.66 2.56 7.77
CA VAL A 750 35.29 1.65 6.66
C VAL A 750 35.36 0.20 7.09
N PRO A 751 34.59 -0.71 6.47
CA PRO A 751 34.49 -2.06 6.98
C PRO A 751 35.82 -2.82 6.98
N ILE A 752 35.97 -3.78 7.91
CA ILE A 752 37.18 -4.59 7.99
C ILE A 752 37.34 -5.51 6.77
N ILE A 753 38.52 -5.49 6.14
CA ILE A 753 38.86 -6.40 5.05
C ILE A 753 38.73 -7.85 5.51
N SER A 754 37.97 -8.65 4.78
CA SER A 754 37.88 -10.10 4.96
C SER A 754 38.93 -10.81 4.13
N THR A 755 39.44 -11.96 4.59
CA THR A 755 40.48 -12.71 3.86
C THR A 755 40.10 -14.17 3.68
N THR A 756 40.51 -14.76 2.54
CA THR A 756 40.39 -16.20 2.28
C THR A 756 41.75 -16.78 1.89
N PRO A 757 42.36 -17.68 2.69
CA PRO A 757 41.89 -18.17 4.00
C PRO A 757 41.81 -17.07 5.06
N ALA A 758 41.04 -17.31 6.12
CA ALA A 758 40.80 -16.33 7.18
C ALA A 758 42.09 -16.00 7.97
N PHE A 759 42.42 -14.72 8.03
CA PHE A 759 43.53 -14.13 8.78
C PHE A 759 42.96 -13.24 9.89
N VAL A 760 43.84 -12.84 10.82
CA VAL A 760 43.49 -11.82 11.81
C VAL A 760 43.65 -10.46 11.13
N VAL A 761 42.58 -9.67 11.06
CA VAL A 761 42.60 -8.29 10.61
C VAL A 761 42.18 -7.42 11.78
N MET A 762 42.94 -6.36 12.05
CA MET A 762 42.66 -5.42 13.13
C MET A 762 42.65 -4.00 12.60
N GLU A 763 41.78 -3.19 13.17
CA GLU A 763 41.72 -1.76 12.94
C GLU A 763 42.79 -1.06 13.79
N VAL A 764 43.71 -0.35 13.12
CA VAL A 764 44.80 0.41 13.77
C VAL A 764 44.36 1.83 14.03
N THR A 765 43.60 2.41 13.11
CA THR A 765 43.04 3.75 13.21
C THR A 765 41.68 3.72 12.55
N ASN A 766 40.65 4.03 13.35
CA ASN A 766 39.30 4.27 12.86
C ASN A 766 39.30 5.59 12.09
N GLY A 767 39.00 5.50 10.80
CA GLY A 767 38.89 6.68 9.94
C GLY A 767 37.76 7.59 10.44
N ASN A 768 38.03 8.90 10.47
CA ASN A 768 37.02 9.87 10.94
C ASN A 768 36.96 11.13 10.10
N LYS A 769 37.63 11.12 8.94
CA LYS A 769 37.41 12.11 7.87
C LYS A 769 35.97 12.05 7.39
N GLU A 770 35.37 13.19 7.11
CA GLU A 770 34.00 13.21 6.60
C GLU A 770 33.94 12.65 5.17
N ASP A 771 32.85 11.95 4.82
CA ASP A 771 32.51 11.58 3.44
C ASP A 771 31.31 12.43 2.97
N ALA A 772 31.49 13.75 2.96
CA ALA A 772 30.39 14.70 2.75
C ALA A 772 30.24 15.12 1.29
N GLU A 773 29.01 15.27 0.80
CA GLU A 773 28.73 15.76 -0.55
C GLU A 773 29.40 17.12 -0.75
N CYS A 774 30.23 17.23 -1.79
CA CYS A 774 31.03 18.41 -2.07
C CYS A 774 31.81 18.95 -0.86
N SER A 775 32.31 18.05 0.01
CA SER A 775 33.13 18.38 1.20
C SER A 775 32.49 19.42 2.13
N ASN A 776 31.15 19.56 2.11
CA ASN A 776 30.43 20.66 2.76
C ASN A 776 30.91 22.07 2.34
N ARG A 777 31.56 22.21 1.18
CA ARG A 777 32.15 23.47 0.67
C ARG A 777 31.79 23.75 -0.79
N GLY A 778 30.80 23.04 -1.31
CA GLY A 778 30.20 23.30 -2.61
C GLY A 778 28.74 22.88 -2.65
N ILE A 779 28.03 23.31 -3.69
CA ILE A 779 26.65 22.90 -3.95
C ILE A 779 26.66 21.91 -5.12
N CYS A 780 26.00 20.78 -4.96
CA CYS A 780 25.86 19.78 -6.02
C CYS A 780 24.89 20.26 -7.10
N ASP A 781 25.33 20.24 -8.36
CA ASP A 781 24.43 20.28 -9.51
C ASP A 781 24.02 18.84 -9.87
N TYR A 782 22.83 18.43 -9.41
CA TYR A 782 22.31 17.08 -9.66
C TYR A 782 22.00 16.77 -11.13
N ALA A 783 21.99 17.76 -12.04
CA ALA A 783 21.84 17.49 -13.48
C ALA A 783 23.18 17.05 -14.11
N THR A 784 24.30 17.57 -13.61
CA THR A 784 25.65 17.32 -14.14
C THR A 784 26.50 16.39 -13.26
N GLY A 785 26.18 16.28 -11.97
CA GLY A 785 26.97 15.58 -10.96
C GLY A 785 28.22 16.36 -10.56
N GLU A 786 28.25 17.68 -10.78
CA GLU A 786 29.41 18.52 -10.52
C GLU A 786 29.21 19.37 -9.25
N CYS A 787 30.23 19.43 -8.42
CA CYS A 787 30.26 20.31 -7.26
C CYS A 787 30.64 21.73 -7.66
N GLN A 788 29.73 22.68 -7.43
CA GLN A 788 30.01 24.10 -7.55
C GLN A 788 30.66 24.60 -6.26
N CYS A 789 32.00 24.64 -6.26
CA CYS A 789 32.76 25.04 -5.08
C CYS A 789 32.54 26.50 -4.71
N MET A 790 32.44 26.75 -3.41
CA MET A 790 32.39 28.10 -2.87
C MET A 790 33.70 28.85 -3.13
N PRO A 791 33.65 30.20 -3.18
CA PRO A 791 34.86 31.00 -3.29
C PRO A 791 35.89 30.63 -2.21
N GLY A 792 37.11 30.33 -2.64
CA GLY A 792 38.20 29.92 -1.74
C GLY A 792 38.37 28.40 -1.58
N TYR A 793 37.59 27.59 -2.31
CA TYR A 793 37.68 26.13 -2.29
C TYR A 793 37.83 25.56 -3.70
N SER A 794 38.49 24.41 -3.81
CA SER A 794 38.77 23.72 -5.06
C SER A 794 38.85 22.21 -4.88
N SER A 795 39.07 21.48 -5.97
CA SER A 795 39.17 20.02 -5.99
C SER A 795 40.37 19.52 -5.17
N SER A 796 40.14 18.48 -4.39
CA SER A 796 41.13 17.90 -3.48
C SER A 796 41.52 16.46 -3.82
N ASN A 797 42.52 15.94 -3.10
CA ASN A 797 42.87 14.53 -3.07
C ASN A 797 42.27 13.78 -1.85
N GLY A 798 41.44 14.43 -1.04
CA GLY A 798 40.90 13.89 0.22
C GLY A 798 41.73 14.26 1.45
N ASN A 799 42.82 15.02 1.28
CA ASN A 799 43.69 15.47 2.38
C ASN A 799 44.12 16.93 2.22
N ASN A 800 43.16 17.81 1.88
CA ASN A 800 43.37 19.25 1.72
C ASN A 800 44.62 19.60 0.85
N SER A 801 44.84 18.81 -0.19
CA SER A 801 45.89 19.00 -1.19
C SER A 801 45.29 18.88 -2.59
N VAL A 802 45.95 19.47 -3.59
CA VAL A 802 45.46 19.43 -4.98
C VAL A 802 45.24 18.00 -5.43
N GLY A 803 44.02 17.71 -5.90
CA GLY A 803 43.67 16.41 -6.45
C GLY A 803 42.48 16.51 -7.40
N ILE A 804 42.01 15.36 -7.84
CA ILE A 804 41.03 15.22 -8.93
C ILE A 804 39.65 14.80 -8.46
N ARG A 805 39.37 14.78 -7.15
CA ARG A 805 38.07 14.34 -6.59
C ARG A 805 36.91 15.24 -7.01
N ARG A 806 37.17 16.51 -7.32
CA ARG A 806 36.15 17.55 -7.64
C ARG A 806 35.13 17.72 -6.52
N ASP A 807 35.60 17.56 -5.29
CA ASP A 807 34.84 17.52 -4.04
C ASP A 807 34.80 18.87 -3.31
N CYS A 808 35.54 19.89 -3.75
CA CYS A 808 35.69 21.15 -3.02
C CYS A 808 36.43 21.01 -1.67
N GLY A 809 37.18 19.92 -1.47
CA GLY A 809 37.90 19.61 -0.23
C GLY A 809 39.27 20.26 -0.09
N LEU A 810 39.65 21.22 -0.95
CA LEU A 810 40.92 21.95 -0.86
C LEU A 810 40.67 23.42 -0.53
N ILE A 811 41.37 23.94 0.48
CA ILE A 811 41.42 25.39 0.76
C ILE A 811 42.32 26.08 -0.26
N ASP A 812 41.73 26.83 -1.19
CA ASP A 812 42.41 27.65 -2.20
C ASP A 812 41.98 29.14 -2.11
N PRO A 813 42.42 29.87 -1.08
CA PRO A 813 41.96 31.22 -0.77
C PRO A 813 42.37 32.27 -1.82
N TYR A 814 43.22 31.90 -2.76
CA TYR A 814 43.74 32.79 -3.80
C TYR A 814 43.26 32.38 -5.21
N GLY A 815 42.51 31.28 -5.35
CA GLY A 815 42.08 30.76 -6.65
C GLY A 815 43.25 30.42 -7.57
N LEU A 816 44.39 30.01 -6.98
CA LEU A 816 45.63 29.75 -7.72
C LEU A 816 45.64 28.36 -8.35
N THR A 817 44.78 27.48 -7.88
CA THR A 817 44.49 26.22 -8.56
C THR A 817 43.54 26.54 -9.71
N SER A 818 44.01 26.34 -10.94
CA SER A 818 43.13 26.44 -12.10
C SER A 818 42.00 25.43 -11.91
N ASN A 819 40.77 25.91 -11.76
CA ASN A 819 39.59 25.06 -11.83
C ASN A 819 39.71 24.21 -13.10
N PRO A 820 39.72 22.87 -13.03
CA PRO A 820 39.87 22.02 -14.21
C PRO A 820 38.75 22.21 -15.25
N TYR A 821 37.75 23.07 -15.01
CA TYR A 821 36.65 23.41 -15.92
C TYR A 821 36.73 24.77 -16.63
N TYR A 822 37.75 25.59 -16.39
CA TYR A 822 37.93 26.82 -17.17
C TYR A 822 39.32 26.84 -17.84
N PRO A 823 39.41 26.54 -19.15
CA PRO A 823 40.62 26.84 -19.92
C PRO A 823 40.93 28.34 -20.00
#